data_AF-A0A947DEH0-F1
#
_entry.id   AF-A0A947DEH0-F1
#
_cell.length_a   1.000
_cell.length_b   1.000
_cell.length_c   1.000
_cell.angle_alpha   90.00
_cell.angle_beta   90.00
_cell.angle_gamma   90.00
#
_symmetry.space_group_name_H-M   'P 1'
#
loop_
_entity.id
_entity.type
_entity.pdbx_description
1 polymer ?
#
loop_
_entity_poly.entity_id
_entity_poly.type
_entity_poly.pdbx_seq_one_letter_code
_entity_poly.pdbx_strand_id
1 'polypeptide(L)'
;MIKCPNIECQAINPEGNEKCTSCQTFLPHRYLWVVGQGQLDPQQLSQRYVWQHQRVVLDTEPGVPPLSPDPVPQHIWPYLMLAPHGLHVPQPYDFLSDSGKNGGNDGLLLLDSAAIVGPPGHHRPQLLPSLIDSWQTASPLRQLNWLWQITDLWPDFLEQEVASSLLLSTHLRVHDSLVRLVELSTDSQTLTLGNLGAFWKKNLLLETQPAIRDFLENLCHRLIEGDITNPEILTGYLDQAIAATADGYQVDYGLSVKTDQGPSRKRNEDACYPASGTTQLHSLGPKAKAKHKQPLLLLVCDGIGGHDGGDVASRLAISTIQQELAPLLEWLADQPLHDPGTVTLAIEQAIGAANDNISHHNDQGQRQARDRMGTTIVMALIIGVYIYIGHVGDSRAYRISSNSCRQITFDDDVAAREVRLGYGFYADVAHRPGTGALIQALGMGNSAALHTVVQRLILDEDIVLLLCSDGLSDYDRVEQSWQTQLLPVLTGQTKPATAVTSLVQLANTYNGHDNITVGVVSAHIQSVKPPIVSAPSSVPPVVTKTTSTRPQIHNHQSPRPQVATQQLPVMPQSNPSNIKKNGNFWLILISLIGFLGGATALTMLFFGERPVATPPNPVPPLPETIQDKINQDIGRVGISDDELASPSLTPNSYLQLLEPVSLVTTPQASNDDEDNQLGQLPTGAIVQVLTRQDPAGEQSRWVKLKVCAISPISQPGDRDIPKEPGENALETSGPETSGPETSGSENRDVKLGPRLDTTVTSPGVTSLTSGEEGWVLEAKLTQIVSSAQQLNCPSQ
;
A
#
# COMPACT_ATOMS: atom_id res chain seq x y z
N MET A 1 9.91 -27.13 22.38
CA MET A 1 9.47 -26.13 23.39
C MET A 1 9.40 -24.79 22.69
N ILE A 2 8.47 -23.91 23.06
CA ILE A 2 8.29 -22.58 22.48
C ILE A 2 8.39 -21.54 23.59
N LYS A 3 9.20 -20.51 23.36
CA LYS A 3 9.36 -19.37 24.26
C LYS A 3 8.17 -18.42 24.10
N CYS A 4 7.59 -17.98 25.22
CA CYS A 4 6.48 -17.04 25.19
C CYS A 4 6.89 -15.72 24.53
N PRO A 5 6.12 -15.19 23.56
CA PRO A 5 6.47 -13.95 22.88
C PRO A 5 6.30 -12.71 23.76
N ASN A 6 5.55 -12.81 24.87
CA ASN A 6 5.45 -11.71 25.84
C ASN A 6 6.82 -11.46 26.47
N ILE A 7 7.37 -10.26 26.24
CA ILE A 7 8.71 -9.85 26.68
C ILE A 7 8.87 -9.84 28.21
N GLU A 8 7.79 -9.64 28.96
CA GLU A 8 7.81 -9.68 30.42
C GLU A 8 7.74 -11.10 30.97
N CYS A 9 7.21 -12.05 30.19
CA CYS A 9 7.03 -13.44 30.63
C CYS A 9 8.18 -14.33 30.17
N GLN A 10 8.41 -14.43 28.86
CA GLN A 10 9.45 -15.26 28.22
C GLN A 10 9.50 -16.73 28.70
N ALA A 11 8.44 -17.24 29.34
CA ALA A 11 8.39 -18.60 29.86
C ALA A 11 8.49 -19.62 28.73
N ILE A 12 9.18 -20.73 28.99
CA ILE A 12 9.34 -21.83 28.03
C ILE A 12 8.14 -22.78 28.17
N ASN A 13 7.43 -23.01 27.07
CA ASN A 13 6.22 -23.81 27.03
C ASN A 13 6.40 -25.07 26.17
N PRO A 14 5.70 -26.17 26.49
CA PRO A 14 5.58 -27.30 25.58
C PRO A 14 5.04 -26.87 24.21
N GLU A 15 5.52 -27.53 23.15
CA GLU A 15 5.07 -27.25 21.78
C GLU A 15 3.57 -27.45 21.60
N GLY A 16 2.90 -28.33 22.36
CA GLY A 16 1.46 -28.53 22.23
C GLY A 16 0.58 -27.41 22.81
N ASN A 17 1.16 -26.39 23.44
CA ASN A 17 0.39 -25.36 24.11
C ASN A 17 0.06 -24.21 23.17
N GLU A 18 -1.22 -23.87 23.02
CA GLU A 18 -1.68 -22.68 22.28
C GLU A 18 -1.49 -21.38 23.07
N LYS A 19 -1.43 -21.47 24.40
CA LYS A 19 -1.25 -20.33 25.30
C LYS A 19 -0.15 -20.61 26.32
N CYS A 20 0.55 -19.56 26.68
CA CYS A 20 1.57 -19.59 27.71
C CYS A 20 0.94 -20.01 29.04
N THR A 21 1.51 -21.04 29.66
CA THR A 21 1.06 -21.54 30.96
C THR A 21 1.16 -20.50 32.07
N SER A 22 2.09 -19.56 31.95
CA SER A 22 2.37 -18.55 32.97
C SER A 22 1.51 -17.29 32.83
N CYS A 23 1.35 -16.76 31.61
CA CYS A 23 0.68 -15.46 31.39
C CYS A 23 -0.53 -15.52 30.44
N GLN A 24 -0.88 -16.70 29.93
CA GLN A 24 -1.98 -16.90 28.97
C GLN A 24 -1.83 -16.20 27.61
N THR A 25 -0.69 -15.54 27.34
CA THR A 25 -0.36 -15.01 26.02
C THR A 25 -0.36 -16.14 24.98
N PHE A 26 -0.96 -15.90 23.83
CA PHE A 26 -0.95 -16.84 22.70
C PHE A 26 0.49 -17.20 22.31
N LEU A 27 0.71 -18.47 21.98
CA LEU A 27 2.00 -19.00 21.54
C LEU A 27 1.93 -19.23 20.03
N PRO A 28 2.64 -18.43 19.20
CA PRO A 28 2.64 -18.61 17.77
C PRO A 28 3.47 -19.85 17.38
N HIS A 29 2.84 -20.81 16.69
CA HIS A 29 3.52 -21.95 16.09
C HIS A 29 3.92 -21.61 14.65
N ARG A 30 5.13 -21.05 14.49
CA ARG A 30 5.65 -20.71 13.16
C ARG A 30 6.45 -21.87 12.60
N TYR A 31 5.85 -22.61 11.68
CA TYR A 31 6.51 -23.68 10.93
C TYR A 31 7.09 -23.10 9.64
N LEU A 32 8.39 -23.33 9.44
CA LEU A 32 9.16 -22.77 8.33
C LEU A 32 9.66 -23.88 7.41
N TRP A 33 9.64 -23.62 6.10
CA TRP A 33 10.23 -24.51 5.09
C TRP A 33 11.69 -24.13 4.85
N VAL A 34 12.57 -25.13 4.87
CA VAL A 34 14.01 -24.97 4.67
C VAL A 34 14.37 -25.20 3.19
N VAL A 35 14.96 -24.19 2.57
CA VAL A 35 15.48 -24.22 1.19
C VAL A 35 17.00 -24.06 1.20
N GLY A 36 17.69 -24.81 0.35
CA GLY A 36 19.15 -24.72 0.17
C GLY A 36 19.88 -26.02 0.50
N GLN A 37 21.20 -26.00 0.26
CA GLN A 37 22.13 -27.08 0.57
C GLN A 37 23.09 -26.54 1.63
N GLY A 38 23.01 -27.05 2.85
CA GLY A 38 23.85 -26.62 3.97
C GLY A 38 24.06 -27.75 4.96
N GLN A 39 25.06 -27.63 5.83
CA GLN A 39 25.32 -28.64 6.85
C GLN A 39 24.19 -28.58 7.90
N LEU A 40 23.24 -29.51 7.79
CA LEU A 40 22.12 -29.61 8.72
C LEU A 40 22.60 -30.28 10.00
N ASP A 41 22.56 -29.58 11.13
CA ASP A 41 22.57 -30.26 12.43
C ASP A 41 21.27 -31.09 12.52
N PRO A 42 21.37 -32.42 12.73
CA PRO A 42 20.22 -33.32 12.73
C PRO A 42 19.22 -33.05 13.86
N GLN A 43 19.55 -32.26 14.89
CA GLN A 43 18.66 -31.96 16.01
C GLN A 43 18.01 -30.57 15.91
N GLN A 44 18.77 -29.53 15.57
CA GLN A 44 18.29 -28.14 15.56
C GLN A 44 19.16 -27.24 14.67
N LEU A 45 18.59 -26.18 14.07
CA LEU A 45 19.35 -25.17 13.32
C LEU A 45 19.50 -23.89 14.15
N SER A 46 20.73 -23.39 14.24
CA SER A 46 21.08 -22.13 14.93
C SER A 46 20.59 -22.02 16.38
N GLN A 47 20.44 -23.14 17.10
CA GLN A 47 19.86 -23.22 18.46
C GLN A 47 18.43 -22.65 18.63
N ARG A 48 17.79 -22.18 17.55
CA ARG A 48 16.47 -21.55 17.53
C ARG A 48 15.42 -22.40 16.82
N TYR A 49 15.80 -23.09 15.75
CA TYR A 49 14.85 -23.81 14.89
C TYR A 49 14.95 -25.31 15.13
N VAL A 50 13.83 -25.96 15.47
CA VAL A 50 13.81 -27.39 15.77
C VAL A 50 13.17 -28.15 14.63
N TRP A 51 13.81 -29.23 14.17
CA TRP A 51 13.27 -30.08 13.11
C TRP A 51 11.98 -30.76 13.51
N GLN A 52 10.95 -30.64 12.66
CA GLN A 52 9.66 -31.30 12.85
C GLN A 52 9.45 -32.44 11.87
N HIS A 53 9.79 -32.20 10.59
CA HIS A 53 9.65 -33.19 9.53
C HIS A 53 10.42 -32.81 8.27
N GLN A 54 11.29 -33.67 7.75
CA GLN A 54 12.02 -33.46 6.48
C GLN A 54 12.71 -32.09 6.39
N ARG A 55 12.07 -31.11 5.72
CA ARG A 55 12.50 -29.73 5.50
C ARG A 55 11.69 -28.70 6.31
N VAL A 56 10.93 -29.15 7.30
CA VAL A 56 10.10 -28.29 8.16
C VAL A 56 10.75 -28.15 9.52
N VAL A 57 10.94 -26.90 9.94
CA VAL A 57 11.40 -26.53 11.29
C VAL A 57 10.34 -25.70 12.01
N LEU A 58 10.32 -25.77 13.33
CA LEU A 58 9.54 -24.90 14.21
C LEU A 58 10.47 -23.82 14.76
N ASP A 59 10.05 -22.56 14.68
CA ASP A 59 10.69 -21.48 15.41
C ASP A 59 10.35 -21.56 16.91
N THR A 60 11.39 -21.70 17.75
CA THR A 60 11.22 -21.77 19.21
C THR A 60 11.24 -20.40 19.89
N GLU A 61 11.62 -19.33 19.18
CA GLU A 61 11.65 -17.95 19.68
C GLU A 61 10.85 -16.98 18.79
N PRO A 62 9.57 -17.26 18.52
CA PRO A 62 8.78 -16.49 17.54
C PRO A 62 8.48 -15.04 17.97
N GLY A 63 8.74 -14.69 19.24
CA GLY A 63 8.62 -13.32 19.75
C GLY A 63 9.85 -12.44 19.51
N VAL A 64 10.94 -13.00 18.96
CA VAL A 64 12.14 -12.25 18.60
C VAL A 64 12.30 -12.34 17.07
N PRO A 65 12.15 -11.25 16.32
CA PRO A 65 12.31 -11.30 14.87
C PRO A 65 13.75 -11.72 14.52
N PRO A 66 13.95 -12.62 13.53
CA PRO A 66 15.27 -12.90 13.00
C PRO A 66 15.88 -11.65 12.33
N LEU A 67 17.20 -11.62 12.20
CA LEU A 67 17.89 -10.53 11.51
C LEU A 67 18.03 -10.87 10.03
N SER A 68 17.74 -9.91 9.16
CA SER A 68 17.96 -10.11 7.73
C SER A 68 19.45 -10.18 7.41
N PRO A 69 19.85 -10.95 6.39
CA PRO A 69 21.19 -10.84 5.83
C PRO A 69 21.39 -9.46 5.20
N ASP A 70 22.56 -8.86 5.42
CA ASP A 70 22.98 -7.61 4.76
C ASP A 70 24.33 -7.80 4.04
N PRO A 71 24.38 -7.75 2.70
CA PRO A 71 23.25 -7.59 1.79
C PRO A 71 22.39 -8.86 1.66
N VAL A 72 21.13 -8.72 1.26
CA VAL A 72 20.28 -9.86 0.94
C VAL A 72 20.80 -10.59 -0.32
N PRO A 73 21.03 -11.93 -0.26
CA PRO A 73 21.46 -12.71 -1.41
C PRO A 73 20.53 -12.59 -2.63
N GLN A 74 21.11 -12.42 -3.83
CA GLN A 74 20.36 -12.17 -5.07
C GLN A 74 19.35 -13.26 -5.42
N HIS A 75 19.66 -14.53 -5.12
CA HIS A 75 18.75 -15.65 -5.42
C HIS A 75 17.44 -15.62 -4.60
N ILE A 76 17.35 -14.76 -3.58
CA ILE A 76 16.16 -14.57 -2.74
C ILE A 76 15.26 -13.46 -3.32
N TRP A 77 15.78 -12.58 -4.17
CA TRP A 77 15.06 -11.42 -4.70
C TRP A 77 13.73 -11.77 -5.38
N PRO A 78 13.58 -12.89 -6.13
CA PRO A 78 12.27 -13.27 -6.68
C PRO A 78 11.17 -13.36 -5.62
N TYR A 79 11.48 -13.85 -4.42
CA TYR A 79 10.50 -13.89 -3.32
C TYR A 79 10.09 -12.49 -2.85
N LEU A 80 11.04 -11.55 -2.79
CA LEU A 80 10.78 -10.17 -2.34
C LEU A 80 9.97 -9.39 -3.38
N MET A 81 10.27 -9.59 -4.66
CA MET A 81 9.56 -8.96 -5.78
C MET A 81 8.14 -9.51 -5.92
N LEU A 82 7.94 -10.79 -5.62
CA LEU A 82 6.64 -11.47 -5.61
C LEU A 82 5.91 -11.39 -4.25
N ALA A 83 6.40 -10.59 -3.28
CA ALA A 83 5.74 -10.41 -1.99
C ALA A 83 4.26 -9.96 -2.07
N PRO A 84 3.84 -9.13 -3.07
CA PRO A 84 2.42 -8.83 -3.28
C PRO A 84 1.54 -10.06 -3.58
N HIS A 85 2.14 -11.16 -4.01
CA HIS A 85 1.47 -12.46 -4.21
C HIS A 85 1.50 -13.35 -2.97
N GLY A 86 1.54 -12.78 -1.76
CA GLY A 86 1.67 -13.50 -0.49
C GLY A 86 0.57 -14.54 -0.19
N LEU A 87 -0.56 -14.47 -0.90
CA LEU A 87 -1.56 -15.54 -0.89
C LEU A 87 -1.04 -16.86 -1.48
N HIS A 88 -0.09 -16.79 -2.42
CA HIS A 88 0.42 -17.91 -3.22
C HIS A 88 1.90 -18.20 -2.96
N VAL A 89 2.70 -17.15 -2.78
CA VAL A 89 4.16 -17.19 -2.67
C VAL A 89 4.58 -17.15 -1.20
N PRO A 90 5.42 -18.09 -0.74
CA PRO A 90 5.96 -18.06 0.62
C PRO A 90 6.92 -16.89 0.82
N GLN A 91 7.09 -16.44 2.06
CA GLN A 91 7.89 -15.26 2.38
C GLN A 91 9.20 -15.63 3.06
N PRO A 92 10.33 -15.00 2.68
CA PRO A 92 11.59 -15.12 3.40
C PRO A 92 11.42 -14.70 4.87
N TYR A 93 11.85 -15.57 5.78
CA TYR A 93 11.78 -15.34 7.22
C TYR A 93 13.16 -15.15 7.83
N ASP A 94 14.09 -16.07 7.56
CA ASP A 94 15.47 -16.01 8.07
C ASP A 94 16.42 -16.62 7.04
N PHE A 95 17.71 -16.28 7.12
CA PHE A 95 18.76 -16.83 6.27
C PHE A 95 19.97 -17.22 7.12
N LEU A 96 20.20 -18.52 7.23
CA LEU A 96 21.31 -19.07 8.00
C LEU A 96 22.54 -19.23 7.09
N SER A 97 23.53 -18.36 7.27
CA SER A 97 24.80 -18.44 6.56
C SER A 97 25.75 -19.46 7.20
N ASP A 98 26.46 -20.24 6.39
CA ASP A 98 27.48 -21.15 6.89
C ASP A 98 28.69 -20.31 7.34
N SER A 99 28.87 -20.19 8.66
CA SER A 99 29.85 -19.33 9.30
C SER A 99 31.26 -19.94 9.19
N GLY A 100 31.81 -20.05 7.98
CA GLY A 100 33.22 -20.37 7.81
C GLY A 100 33.57 -21.22 6.59
N LYS A 101 33.55 -20.62 5.40
CA LYS A 101 34.60 -20.66 4.36
C LYS A 101 33.99 -20.27 3.02
N ASN A 102 34.51 -19.17 2.46
CA ASN A 102 34.18 -18.55 1.17
C ASN A 102 32.84 -17.82 1.17
N GLY A 103 32.85 -16.54 0.78
CA GLY A 103 31.65 -15.71 0.60
C GLY A 103 30.81 -16.14 -0.60
N GLY A 104 30.35 -17.39 -0.59
CA GLY A 104 29.39 -17.93 -1.55
C GLY A 104 27.95 -17.73 -1.07
N ASN A 105 27.02 -17.82 -2.01
CA ASN A 105 25.56 -17.82 -1.80
C ASN A 105 25.04 -19.05 -1.00
N ASP A 106 25.92 -19.80 -0.34
CA ASP A 106 25.60 -21.07 0.30
C ASP A 106 25.07 -20.81 1.72
N GLY A 107 23.77 -20.97 1.88
CA GLY A 107 23.06 -20.84 3.16
C GLY A 107 21.69 -21.49 3.09
N LEU A 108 21.03 -21.56 4.24
CA LEU A 108 19.67 -22.09 4.35
C LEU A 108 18.69 -20.93 4.46
N LEU A 109 17.80 -20.81 3.46
CA LEU A 109 16.67 -19.90 3.50
C LEU A 109 15.52 -20.57 4.25
N LEU A 110 14.99 -19.88 5.25
CA LEU A 110 13.78 -20.29 5.96
C LEU A 110 12.60 -19.49 5.42
N LEU A 111 11.60 -20.20 4.90
CA LEU A 111 10.40 -19.63 4.31
C LEU A 111 9.21 -19.79 5.26
N ASP A 112 8.60 -18.67 5.62
CA ASP A 112 7.31 -18.63 6.30
C ASP A 112 6.16 -18.63 5.31
N SER A 113 4.96 -18.99 5.77
CA SER A 113 3.79 -19.14 4.91
C SER A 113 4.01 -20.07 3.71
N ALA A 114 5.00 -20.95 3.79
CA ALA A 114 5.09 -22.11 2.92
C ALA A 114 3.81 -22.93 3.04
N ALA A 115 3.55 -23.76 2.02
CA ALA A 115 2.37 -24.61 1.94
C ALA A 115 2.38 -25.74 3.00
N ILE A 116 2.43 -25.37 4.27
CA ILE A 116 2.50 -26.18 5.48
C ILE A 116 1.26 -25.85 6.31
N VAL A 117 0.64 -26.90 6.85
CA VAL A 117 -0.40 -26.79 7.87
C VAL A 117 0.18 -27.29 9.18
N GLY A 118 0.18 -26.42 10.18
CA GLY A 118 0.28 -26.84 11.57
C GLY A 118 -1.06 -27.47 11.98
N PRO A 119 -1.12 -28.76 12.30
CA PRO A 119 -2.39 -29.37 12.68
C PRO A 119 -2.89 -28.80 14.01
N PRO A 120 -4.21 -28.83 14.27
CA PRO A 120 -4.73 -28.55 15.59
C PRO A 120 -4.25 -29.63 16.59
N GLY A 121 -3.64 -29.20 17.70
CA GLY A 121 -3.15 -30.10 18.76
C GLY A 121 -1.77 -30.74 18.50
N HIS A 122 -1.49 -31.89 19.14
CA HIS A 122 -0.17 -32.55 19.21
C HIS A 122 0.26 -33.32 17.93
N HIS A 123 -0.23 -32.94 16.75
CA HIS A 123 0.16 -33.59 15.50
C HIS A 123 1.36 -32.88 14.86
N ARG A 124 2.17 -33.59 14.06
CA ARG A 124 3.31 -33.00 13.36
C ARG A 124 2.85 -32.13 12.19
N PRO A 125 3.54 -31.01 11.88
CA PRO A 125 3.24 -30.21 10.69
C PRO A 125 3.33 -31.05 9.42
N GLN A 126 2.43 -30.78 8.47
CA GLN A 126 2.36 -31.47 7.19
C GLN A 126 2.33 -30.48 6.05
N LEU A 127 2.88 -30.86 4.90
CA LEU A 127 2.64 -30.13 3.67
C LEU A 127 1.15 -30.20 3.32
N LEU A 128 0.63 -29.10 2.79
CA LEU A 128 -0.67 -29.07 2.12
C LEU A 128 -0.73 -30.14 1.02
N PRO A 129 -1.93 -30.65 0.70
CA PRO A 129 -2.07 -31.62 -0.37
C PRO A 129 -1.61 -31.03 -1.70
N SER A 130 -1.06 -31.88 -2.58
CA SER A 130 -0.67 -31.41 -3.92
C SER A 130 -1.90 -31.01 -4.73
N LEU A 131 -1.70 -30.14 -5.72
CA LEU A 131 -2.75 -29.80 -6.68
C LEU A 131 -3.30 -31.05 -7.36
N ILE A 132 -2.43 -31.99 -7.76
CA ILE A 132 -2.80 -33.22 -8.47
C ILE A 132 -3.65 -34.12 -7.57
N ASP A 133 -3.23 -34.34 -6.32
CA ASP A 133 -3.95 -35.22 -5.39
C ASP A 133 -5.35 -34.67 -5.06
N SER A 134 -5.46 -33.34 -5.00
CA SER A 134 -6.73 -32.66 -4.69
C SER A 134 -7.64 -32.53 -5.92
N TRP A 135 -7.07 -32.62 -7.12
CA TRP A 135 -7.73 -32.31 -8.40
C TRP A 135 -9.03 -33.09 -8.60
N GLN A 136 -8.97 -34.42 -8.50
CA GLN A 136 -10.10 -35.31 -8.79
C GLN A 136 -11.34 -35.01 -7.93
N THR A 137 -11.13 -34.63 -6.67
CA THR A 137 -12.22 -34.39 -5.71
C THR A 137 -12.80 -32.98 -5.76
N ALA A 138 -12.12 -32.06 -6.45
CA ALA A 138 -12.54 -30.67 -6.55
C ALA A 138 -13.76 -30.50 -7.47
N SER A 139 -14.59 -29.50 -7.14
CA SER A 139 -15.71 -29.11 -8.00
C SER A 139 -15.19 -28.52 -9.33
N PRO A 140 -16.02 -28.51 -10.39
CA PRO A 140 -15.62 -27.88 -11.65
C PRO A 140 -15.20 -26.41 -11.48
N LEU A 141 -15.91 -25.66 -10.62
CA LEU A 141 -15.58 -24.26 -10.35
C LEU A 141 -14.21 -24.13 -9.68
N ARG A 142 -13.90 -25.02 -8.73
CA ARG A 142 -12.60 -25.04 -8.05
C ARG A 142 -11.44 -25.43 -8.95
N GLN A 143 -11.64 -26.44 -9.81
CA GLN A 143 -10.65 -26.82 -10.82
C GLN A 143 -10.32 -25.62 -11.73
N LEU A 144 -11.33 -24.91 -12.23
CA LEU A 144 -11.14 -23.70 -13.03
C LEU A 144 -10.48 -22.55 -12.25
N ASN A 145 -10.88 -22.34 -10.99
CA ASN A 145 -10.30 -21.31 -10.12
C ASN A 145 -8.79 -21.52 -9.91
N TRP A 146 -8.35 -22.76 -9.66
CA TRP A 146 -6.92 -23.04 -9.52
C TRP A 146 -6.15 -22.79 -10.83
N LEU A 147 -6.70 -23.15 -11.99
CA LEU A 147 -6.07 -22.83 -13.29
C LEU A 147 -6.00 -21.33 -13.52
N TRP A 148 -7.04 -20.60 -13.13
CA TRP A 148 -7.09 -19.14 -13.22
C TRP A 148 -6.01 -18.48 -12.37
N GLN A 149 -5.86 -18.90 -11.11
CA GLN A 149 -4.79 -18.41 -10.23
C GLN A 149 -3.39 -18.69 -10.81
N ILE A 150 -3.15 -19.90 -11.31
CA ILE A 150 -1.86 -20.24 -11.95
C ILE A 150 -1.61 -19.35 -13.17
N THR A 151 -2.65 -19.04 -13.94
CA THR A 151 -2.55 -18.15 -15.11
C THR A 151 -2.28 -16.71 -14.71
N ASP A 152 -2.92 -16.19 -13.66
CA ASP A 152 -2.74 -14.82 -13.20
C ASP A 152 -1.32 -14.58 -12.63
N LEU A 153 -0.73 -15.60 -12.00
CA LEU A 153 0.66 -15.57 -11.52
C LEU A 153 1.71 -15.66 -12.65
N TRP A 154 1.35 -16.24 -13.80
CA TRP A 154 2.30 -16.61 -14.84
C TRP A 154 3.17 -15.44 -15.36
N PRO A 155 2.64 -14.24 -15.67
CA PRO A 155 3.43 -13.13 -16.19
C PRO A 155 4.52 -12.66 -15.22
N ASP A 156 4.17 -12.48 -13.94
CA ASP A 156 5.11 -12.01 -12.93
C ASP A 156 6.18 -13.06 -12.62
N PHE A 157 5.81 -14.35 -12.67
CA PHE A 157 6.76 -15.43 -12.51
C PHE A 157 7.74 -15.54 -13.69
N LEU A 158 7.31 -15.25 -14.92
CA LEU A 158 8.21 -15.14 -16.06
C LEU A 158 9.16 -13.95 -15.92
N GLU A 159 8.66 -12.80 -15.48
CA GLU A 159 9.48 -11.59 -15.25
C GLU A 159 10.59 -11.86 -14.22
N GLN A 160 10.27 -12.65 -13.18
CA GLN A 160 11.22 -13.03 -12.13
C GLN A 160 12.01 -14.32 -12.42
N GLU A 161 11.89 -14.91 -13.62
CA GLU A 161 12.60 -16.13 -14.05
C GLU A 161 12.37 -17.34 -13.11
N VAL A 162 11.15 -17.50 -12.60
CA VAL A 162 10.75 -18.59 -11.70
C VAL A 162 9.46 -19.30 -12.11
N ALA A 163 9.02 -19.17 -13.37
CA ALA A 163 7.76 -19.77 -13.86
C ALA A 163 7.73 -21.30 -13.81
N SER A 164 8.89 -21.96 -13.78
CA SER A 164 9.03 -23.40 -13.58
C SER A 164 8.41 -23.86 -12.25
N SER A 165 8.35 -22.98 -11.24
CA SER A 165 7.65 -23.23 -9.97
C SER A 165 6.19 -23.66 -10.17
N LEU A 166 5.54 -23.13 -11.20
CA LEU A 166 4.15 -23.43 -11.57
C LEU A 166 3.99 -24.70 -12.43
N LEU A 167 5.08 -25.40 -12.71
CA LEU A 167 5.12 -26.64 -13.50
C LEU A 167 5.63 -27.85 -12.69
N LEU A 168 5.96 -27.64 -11.40
CA LEU A 168 6.46 -28.66 -10.49
C LEU A 168 5.36 -29.16 -9.57
N SER A 169 4.93 -30.40 -9.77
CA SER A 169 3.89 -31.04 -8.94
C SER A 169 4.29 -31.19 -7.46
N THR A 170 5.59 -31.22 -7.18
CA THR A 170 6.12 -31.26 -5.82
C THR A 170 5.96 -29.94 -5.08
N HIS A 171 5.89 -28.82 -5.79
CA HIS A 171 5.82 -27.46 -5.22
C HIS A 171 4.41 -26.90 -5.23
N LEU A 172 3.61 -27.23 -6.24
CA LEU A 172 2.21 -26.81 -6.35
C LEU A 172 1.32 -27.56 -5.36
N ARG A 173 0.87 -26.83 -4.35
CA ARG A 173 -0.07 -27.29 -3.32
C ARG A 173 -1.35 -26.47 -3.38
N VAL A 174 -2.36 -26.93 -2.65
CA VAL A 174 -3.61 -26.18 -2.50
C VAL A 174 -4.02 -26.10 -1.04
N HIS A 175 -4.48 -24.92 -0.62
CA HIS A 175 -5.16 -24.70 0.65
C HIS A 175 -6.60 -24.31 0.34
N ASP A 176 -7.48 -25.30 0.38
CA ASP A 176 -8.87 -25.14 -0.05
C ASP A 176 -8.92 -24.53 -1.48
N SER A 177 -9.53 -23.36 -1.68
CA SER A 177 -9.61 -22.67 -2.98
C SER A 177 -8.29 -22.03 -3.45
N LEU A 178 -7.25 -21.94 -2.61
CA LEU A 178 -6.03 -21.20 -2.94
C LEU A 178 -4.91 -22.11 -3.46
N VAL A 179 -4.29 -21.75 -4.57
CA VAL A 179 -3.01 -22.33 -5.02
C VAL A 179 -1.88 -21.79 -4.16
N ARG A 180 -0.99 -22.67 -3.70
CA ARG A 180 0.13 -22.34 -2.82
C ARG A 180 1.41 -22.98 -3.32
N LEU A 181 2.52 -22.27 -3.13
CA LEU A 181 3.85 -22.80 -3.39
C LEU A 181 4.57 -23.15 -2.09
N VAL A 182 5.36 -24.23 -2.16
CA VAL A 182 6.28 -24.61 -1.09
C VAL A 182 7.55 -23.76 -1.15
N GLU A 183 8.11 -23.60 -2.36
CA GLU A 183 9.32 -22.82 -2.66
C GLU A 183 9.29 -22.38 -4.14
N LEU A 184 10.08 -21.38 -4.49
CA LEU A 184 10.34 -20.96 -5.88
C LEU A 184 11.51 -21.76 -6.48
N SER A 185 11.44 -21.99 -7.79
CA SER A 185 12.47 -22.65 -8.60
C SER A 185 12.87 -21.75 -9.75
N THR A 186 14.17 -21.58 -9.95
CA THR A 186 14.72 -20.79 -11.05
C THR A 186 14.56 -21.51 -12.38
N ASP A 187 14.21 -20.76 -13.40
CA ASP A 187 14.01 -21.26 -14.75
C ASP A 187 15.34 -21.65 -15.40
N SER A 188 15.45 -22.92 -15.82
CA SER A 188 16.63 -23.40 -16.55
C SER A 188 16.56 -23.13 -18.06
N GLN A 189 15.39 -22.68 -18.54
CA GLN A 189 15.09 -22.45 -19.94
C GLN A 189 13.95 -21.44 -20.06
N THR A 190 13.81 -20.80 -21.22
CA THR A 190 12.64 -19.95 -21.50
C THR A 190 11.36 -20.80 -21.52
N LEU A 191 10.38 -20.41 -20.71
CA LEU A 191 9.09 -21.07 -20.61
C LEU A 191 8.01 -20.32 -21.39
N THR A 192 7.02 -21.06 -21.86
CA THR A 192 5.89 -20.57 -22.65
C THR A 192 4.58 -21.14 -22.11
N LEU A 193 3.46 -20.56 -22.51
CA LEU A 193 2.13 -21.11 -22.21
C LEU A 193 1.93 -22.54 -22.74
N GLY A 194 2.66 -22.95 -23.79
CA GLY A 194 2.67 -24.34 -24.24
C GLY A 194 3.24 -25.31 -23.21
N ASN A 195 4.20 -24.90 -22.38
CA ASN A 195 4.70 -25.71 -21.27
C ASN A 195 3.61 -25.90 -20.20
N LEU A 196 2.83 -24.85 -19.92
CA LEU A 196 1.69 -24.91 -19.00
C LEU A 196 0.59 -25.84 -19.54
N GLY A 197 0.22 -25.71 -20.82
CA GLY A 197 -0.72 -26.62 -21.49
C GLY A 197 -0.26 -28.08 -21.47
N ALA A 198 1.03 -28.34 -21.70
CA ALA A 198 1.59 -29.68 -21.61
C ALA A 198 1.53 -30.24 -20.18
N PHE A 199 1.82 -29.43 -19.17
CA PHE A 199 1.72 -29.80 -17.76
C PHE A 199 0.27 -30.14 -17.38
N TRP A 200 -0.70 -29.28 -17.72
CA TRP A 200 -2.12 -29.53 -17.44
C TRP A 200 -2.64 -30.78 -18.16
N LYS A 201 -2.32 -30.95 -19.44
CA LYS A 201 -2.70 -32.14 -20.21
C LYS A 201 -2.18 -33.42 -19.58
N LYS A 202 -0.89 -33.44 -19.19
CA LYS A 202 -0.23 -34.62 -18.64
C LYS A 202 -0.74 -34.97 -17.24
N ASN A 203 -0.93 -33.98 -16.38
CA ASN A 203 -1.11 -34.20 -14.94
C ASN A 203 -2.56 -34.05 -14.45
N LEU A 204 -3.39 -33.26 -15.15
CA LEU A 204 -4.71 -32.87 -14.64
C LEU A 204 -5.86 -33.45 -15.49
N LEU A 205 -5.70 -33.49 -16.82
CA LEU A 205 -6.80 -33.77 -17.77
C LEU A 205 -7.56 -35.09 -17.50
N LEU A 206 -6.86 -36.16 -17.12
CA LEU A 206 -7.49 -37.47 -16.89
C LEU A 206 -8.53 -37.43 -15.77
N GLU A 207 -8.21 -36.70 -14.69
CA GLU A 207 -9.02 -36.59 -13.47
C GLU A 207 -9.88 -35.32 -13.45
N THR A 208 -9.91 -34.57 -14.55
CA THR A 208 -10.76 -33.39 -14.70
C THR A 208 -12.23 -33.79 -14.70
N GLN A 209 -13.05 -32.98 -14.01
CA GLN A 209 -14.48 -33.20 -13.89
C GLN A 209 -15.14 -33.25 -15.28
N PRO A 210 -16.12 -34.16 -15.50
CA PRO A 210 -16.76 -34.31 -16.82
C PRO A 210 -17.33 -33.00 -17.38
N ALA A 211 -17.84 -32.14 -16.49
CA ALA A 211 -18.46 -30.87 -16.87
C ALA A 211 -17.52 -29.87 -17.57
N ILE A 212 -16.19 -29.99 -17.40
CA ILE A 212 -15.19 -29.06 -17.97
C ILE A 212 -14.07 -29.78 -18.73
N ARG A 213 -14.17 -31.10 -18.90
CA ARG A 213 -13.10 -31.92 -19.49
C ARG A 213 -12.83 -31.54 -20.94
N ASP A 214 -13.86 -31.47 -21.76
CA ASP A 214 -13.74 -31.13 -23.19
C ASP A 214 -13.16 -29.72 -23.38
N PHE A 215 -13.59 -28.78 -22.52
CA PHE A 215 -13.04 -27.43 -22.46
C PHE A 215 -11.53 -27.46 -22.16
N LEU A 216 -11.12 -28.16 -21.11
CA LEU A 216 -9.71 -28.22 -20.71
C LEU A 216 -8.86 -28.93 -21.77
N GLU A 217 -9.37 -29.99 -22.39
CA GLU A 217 -8.66 -30.70 -23.46
C GLU A 217 -8.37 -29.77 -24.65
N ASN A 218 -9.39 -29.02 -25.10
CA ASN A 218 -9.24 -28.04 -26.16
C ASN A 218 -8.26 -26.93 -25.76
N LEU A 219 -8.40 -26.38 -24.55
CA LEU A 219 -7.51 -25.33 -24.05
C LEU A 219 -6.05 -25.79 -24.04
N CYS A 220 -5.79 -26.99 -23.52
CA CYS A 220 -4.45 -27.58 -23.51
C CYS A 220 -3.89 -27.75 -24.93
N HIS A 221 -4.71 -28.21 -25.88
CA HIS A 221 -4.31 -28.36 -27.28
C HIS A 221 -3.82 -27.02 -27.86
N ARG A 222 -4.64 -25.98 -27.71
CA ARG A 222 -4.35 -24.64 -28.24
C ARG A 222 -3.14 -23.99 -27.60
N LEU A 223 -2.91 -24.21 -26.31
CA LEU A 223 -1.69 -23.77 -25.62
C LEU A 223 -0.46 -24.48 -26.20
N ILE A 224 -0.52 -25.82 -26.38
CA ILE A 224 0.62 -26.63 -26.87
C ILE A 224 0.95 -26.30 -28.33
N GLU A 225 -0.04 -26.04 -29.17
CA GLU A 225 0.16 -25.67 -30.58
C GLU A 225 0.61 -24.22 -30.77
N GLY A 226 0.51 -23.39 -29.74
CA GLY A 226 0.88 -21.98 -29.80
C GLY A 226 -0.22 -21.07 -30.36
N ASP A 227 -1.47 -21.51 -30.39
CA ASP A 227 -2.64 -20.67 -30.71
C ASP A 227 -2.89 -19.60 -29.64
N ILE A 228 -2.53 -19.91 -28.39
CA ILE A 228 -2.64 -19.00 -27.24
C ILE A 228 -1.23 -18.74 -26.72
N THR A 229 -0.71 -17.55 -27.03
CA THR A 229 0.62 -17.09 -26.59
C THR A 229 0.55 -15.94 -25.58
N ASN A 230 -0.59 -15.24 -25.50
CA ASN A 230 -0.82 -14.16 -24.55
C ASN A 230 -1.59 -14.70 -23.31
N PRO A 231 -1.06 -14.53 -22.08
CA PRO A 231 -1.75 -14.89 -20.85
C PRO A 231 -3.13 -14.26 -20.69
N GLU A 232 -3.36 -13.04 -21.18
CA GLU A 232 -4.67 -12.38 -21.13
C GLU A 232 -5.73 -13.14 -21.94
N ILE A 233 -5.35 -13.71 -23.08
CA ILE A 233 -6.24 -14.56 -23.89
C ILE A 233 -6.58 -15.84 -23.12
N LEU A 234 -5.59 -16.46 -22.47
CA LEU A 234 -5.81 -17.65 -21.62
C LEU A 234 -6.77 -17.33 -20.47
N THR A 235 -6.56 -16.21 -19.78
CA THR A 235 -7.45 -15.71 -18.74
C THR A 235 -8.88 -15.52 -19.27
N GLY A 236 -9.04 -14.95 -20.47
CA GLY A 236 -10.36 -14.77 -21.09
C GLY A 236 -11.10 -16.10 -21.35
N TYR A 237 -10.40 -17.16 -21.78
CA TYR A 237 -11.00 -18.49 -21.92
C TYR A 237 -11.44 -19.06 -20.57
N LEU A 238 -10.59 -18.93 -19.55
CA LEU A 238 -10.90 -19.40 -18.20
C LEU A 238 -12.08 -18.61 -17.61
N ASP A 239 -12.12 -17.29 -17.81
CA ASP A 239 -13.22 -16.44 -17.33
C ASP A 239 -14.56 -16.83 -17.93
N GLN A 240 -14.62 -17.15 -19.23
CA GLN A 240 -15.83 -17.66 -19.86
C GLN A 240 -16.29 -18.99 -19.26
N ALA A 241 -15.36 -19.93 -19.04
CA ALA A 241 -15.67 -21.21 -18.42
C ALA A 241 -16.11 -21.06 -16.96
N ILE A 242 -15.47 -20.16 -16.21
CA ILE A 242 -15.82 -19.84 -14.82
C ILE A 242 -17.22 -19.22 -14.78
N ALA A 243 -17.53 -18.24 -15.63
CA ALA A 243 -18.85 -17.60 -15.68
C ALA A 243 -19.96 -18.64 -15.99
N ALA A 244 -19.75 -19.48 -17.01
CA ALA A 244 -20.69 -20.55 -17.36
C ALA A 244 -20.88 -21.57 -16.21
N THR A 245 -19.83 -21.81 -15.42
CA THR A 245 -19.89 -22.70 -14.24
C THR A 245 -20.58 -22.02 -13.06
N ALA A 246 -20.31 -20.74 -12.83
CA ALA A 246 -20.81 -19.92 -11.73
C ALA A 246 -22.34 -19.77 -11.76
N ASP A 247 -22.94 -19.79 -12.96
CA ASP A 247 -24.40 -19.83 -13.15
C ASP A 247 -25.07 -21.05 -12.48
N GLY A 248 -24.31 -22.07 -12.10
CA GLY A 248 -24.79 -23.22 -11.34
C GLY A 248 -24.88 -23.00 -9.83
N TYR A 249 -24.42 -21.86 -9.30
CA TYR A 249 -24.24 -21.62 -7.88
C TYR A 249 -25.13 -20.50 -7.35
N GLN A 250 -25.58 -20.67 -6.10
CA GLN A 250 -26.22 -19.64 -5.31
C GLN A 250 -25.33 -19.35 -4.10
N VAL A 251 -25.18 -18.08 -3.75
CA VAL A 251 -24.38 -17.65 -2.61
C VAL A 251 -25.23 -16.80 -1.68
N ASP A 252 -25.30 -17.19 -0.42
CA ASP A 252 -25.93 -16.42 0.64
C ASP A 252 -24.86 -15.62 1.38
N TYR A 253 -25.00 -14.29 1.34
CA TYR A 253 -24.10 -13.34 1.97
C TYR A 253 -24.73 -12.72 3.22
N GLY A 254 -23.95 -12.66 4.29
CA GLY A 254 -24.28 -11.91 5.50
C GLY A 254 -23.23 -10.85 5.79
N LEU A 255 -23.59 -9.58 5.64
CA LEU A 255 -22.71 -8.43 5.86
C LEU A 255 -23.04 -7.74 7.17
N SER A 256 -22.03 -7.35 7.94
CA SER A 256 -22.16 -6.41 9.05
C SER A 256 -20.92 -5.54 9.18
N VAL A 257 -21.13 -4.29 9.59
CA VAL A 257 -20.08 -3.28 9.68
C VAL A 257 -20.18 -2.53 11.00
N LYS A 258 -19.05 -2.16 11.57
CA LYS A 258 -19.00 -1.37 12.80
C LYS A 258 -17.72 -0.54 12.84
N THR A 259 -17.85 0.69 13.29
CA THR A 259 -16.74 1.58 13.63
C THR A 259 -16.89 2.07 15.07
N ASP A 260 -15.78 2.33 15.74
CA ASP A 260 -15.70 2.92 17.07
C ASP A 260 -14.48 3.83 17.17
N GLN A 261 -14.60 4.90 17.94
CA GLN A 261 -13.53 5.88 18.13
C GLN A 261 -12.32 5.30 18.86
N GLY A 262 -12.51 4.23 19.63
CA GLY A 262 -11.50 3.74 20.56
C GLY A 262 -11.38 4.61 21.81
N PRO A 263 -10.73 4.08 22.87
CA PRO A 263 -10.67 4.76 24.17
C PRO A 263 -9.66 5.93 24.22
N SER A 264 -8.67 5.97 23.32
CA SER A 264 -7.58 6.95 23.39
C SER A 264 -7.70 8.12 22.41
N ARG A 265 -8.38 7.93 21.27
CA ARG A 265 -8.54 8.99 20.27
C ARG A 265 -9.63 9.98 20.69
N LYS A 266 -9.53 11.24 20.24
CA LYS A 266 -10.51 12.30 20.55
C LYS A 266 -11.70 12.33 19.60
N ARG A 267 -11.52 11.76 18.42
CA ARG A 267 -12.47 11.73 17.30
C ARG A 267 -12.29 10.43 16.53
N ASN A 268 -13.32 10.02 15.81
CA ASN A 268 -13.23 8.89 14.89
C ASN A 268 -12.94 9.42 13.47
N GLU A 269 -11.74 9.17 12.97
CA GLU A 269 -11.30 9.55 11.63
C GLU A 269 -11.56 8.45 10.61
N ASP A 270 -11.86 7.24 11.07
CA ASP A 270 -12.33 6.16 10.22
C ASP A 270 -13.74 6.41 9.69
N ALA A 271 -14.02 5.82 8.54
CA ALA A 271 -15.35 5.68 7.99
C ALA A 271 -15.56 4.31 7.35
N CYS A 272 -16.82 3.88 7.25
CA CYS A 272 -17.20 2.66 6.54
C CYS A 272 -18.48 2.84 5.74
N TYR A 273 -18.62 2.01 4.71
CA TYR A 273 -19.86 1.82 3.98
C TYR A 273 -20.20 0.33 3.91
N PRO A 274 -21.44 -0.09 4.18
CA PRO A 274 -22.57 0.72 4.64
C PRO A 274 -22.32 1.40 5.99
N ALA A 275 -23.24 2.26 6.43
CA ALA A 275 -23.08 2.98 7.70
C ALA A 275 -22.91 2.01 8.88
N SER A 276 -22.08 2.39 9.87
CA SER A 276 -21.82 1.58 11.07
C SER A 276 -23.10 1.08 11.75
N GLY A 277 -23.09 -0.20 12.16
CA GLY A 277 -24.24 -0.89 12.72
C GLY A 277 -25.19 -1.49 11.67
N THR A 278 -24.93 -1.29 10.38
CA THR A 278 -25.70 -1.94 9.31
C THR A 278 -25.44 -3.45 9.31
N THR A 279 -26.53 -4.21 9.20
CA THR A 279 -26.50 -5.65 8.93
C THR A 279 -27.38 -5.94 7.72
N GLN A 280 -26.85 -6.70 6.77
CA GLN A 280 -27.55 -7.05 5.54
C GLN A 280 -27.46 -8.56 5.27
N LEU A 281 -28.53 -9.10 4.71
CA LEU A 281 -28.57 -10.47 4.20
C LEU A 281 -28.94 -10.42 2.71
N HIS A 282 -28.12 -11.04 1.89
CA HIS A 282 -28.27 -11.08 0.44
C HIS A 282 -28.14 -12.51 -0.06
N SER A 283 -28.77 -12.80 -1.18
CA SER A 283 -28.65 -14.08 -1.84
C SER A 283 -28.43 -13.79 -3.31
N LEU A 284 -27.24 -14.11 -3.82
CA LEU A 284 -26.84 -13.88 -5.20
C LEU A 284 -26.84 -15.22 -5.95
N GLY A 285 -27.31 -15.22 -7.21
CA GLY A 285 -27.37 -16.41 -8.06
C GLY A 285 -28.73 -16.68 -8.70
N PRO A 286 -28.92 -17.85 -9.35
CA PRO A 286 -30.08 -18.12 -10.22
C PRO A 286 -31.44 -18.04 -9.53
N LYS A 287 -31.50 -18.35 -8.23
CA LYS A 287 -32.73 -18.36 -7.43
C LYS A 287 -32.97 -17.05 -6.67
N ALA A 288 -32.07 -16.07 -6.80
CA ALA A 288 -32.20 -14.78 -6.13
C ALA A 288 -33.42 -14.00 -6.64
N LYS A 289 -34.18 -13.40 -5.71
CA LYS A 289 -35.23 -12.44 -6.07
C LYS A 289 -34.57 -11.18 -6.65
N ALA A 290 -35.24 -10.47 -7.56
CA ALA A 290 -34.67 -9.28 -8.23
C ALA A 290 -34.02 -8.27 -7.28
N LYS A 291 -34.69 -7.91 -6.17
CA LYS A 291 -34.16 -7.02 -5.13
C LYS A 291 -32.91 -7.52 -4.39
N HIS A 292 -32.57 -8.79 -4.53
CA HIS A 292 -31.42 -9.43 -3.90
C HIS A 292 -30.31 -9.76 -4.89
N LYS A 293 -30.47 -9.44 -6.18
CA LYS A 293 -29.44 -9.64 -7.21
C LYS A 293 -28.38 -8.54 -7.25
N GLN A 294 -28.57 -7.45 -6.52
CA GLN A 294 -27.65 -6.31 -6.56
C GLN A 294 -26.28 -6.68 -5.99
N PRO A 295 -25.19 -6.16 -6.58
CA PRO A 295 -23.86 -6.32 -6.01
C PRO A 295 -23.76 -5.78 -4.57
N LEU A 296 -22.86 -6.36 -3.78
CA LEU A 296 -22.55 -5.85 -2.44
C LEU A 296 -21.30 -5.00 -2.48
N LEU A 297 -21.36 -3.87 -1.80
CA LEU A 297 -20.25 -2.95 -1.68
C LEU A 297 -19.95 -2.72 -0.20
N LEU A 298 -18.71 -3.01 0.20
CA LEU A 298 -18.16 -2.77 1.54
C LEU A 298 -16.92 -1.90 1.41
N LEU A 299 -16.83 -0.82 2.18
CA LEU A 299 -15.67 0.05 2.26
C LEU A 299 -15.26 0.25 3.72
N VAL A 300 -13.95 0.28 3.95
CA VAL A 300 -13.32 0.75 5.18
C VAL A 300 -12.24 1.76 4.78
N CYS A 301 -12.27 2.93 5.39
CA CYS A 301 -11.34 4.02 5.16
C CYS A 301 -10.81 4.50 6.51
N ASP A 302 -9.49 4.56 6.66
CA ASP A 302 -8.81 5.10 7.83
C ASP A 302 -8.28 6.50 7.48
N GLY A 303 -8.84 7.51 8.13
CA GLY A 303 -8.55 8.91 7.85
C GLY A 303 -7.27 9.37 8.54
N ILE A 304 -6.30 9.83 7.76
CA ILE A 304 -5.03 10.36 8.26
C ILE A 304 -4.94 11.88 8.04
N GLY A 305 -4.47 12.64 9.03
CA GLY A 305 -4.26 14.08 8.86
C GLY A 305 -3.98 14.82 10.17
N GLY A 306 -3.42 16.03 10.07
CA GLY A 306 -3.38 16.98 11.19
C GLY A 306 -4.72 17.71 11.36
N HIS A 307 -5.07 18.08 12.60
CA HIS A 307 -6.38 18.69 12.94
C HIS A 307 -7.58 17.92 12.33
N ASP A 308 -8.72 18.58 12.06
CA ASP A 308 -9.99 17.98 11.64
C ASP A 308 -10.02 17.41 10.20
N GLY A 309 -8.91 16.88 9.69
CA GLY A 309 -8.76 16.48 8.29
C GLY A 309 -9.16 15.03 7.97
N GLY A 310 -8.72 14.07 8.79
CA GLY A 310 -8.83 12.64 8.46
C GLY A 310 -10.27 12.17 8.25
N ASP A 311 -11.15 12.54 9.17
CA ASP A 311 -12.57 12.20 9.10
C ASP A 311 -13.30 12.80 7.88
N VAL A 312 -12.85 13.96 7.38
CA VAL A 312 -13.37 14.56 6.15
C VAL A 312 -12.90 13.76 4.95
N ALA A 313 -11.61 13.41 4.90
CA ALA A 313 -11.03 12.62 3.82
C ALA A 313 -11.67 11.23 3.69
N SER A 314 -11.81 10.49 4.80
CA SER A 314 -12.38 9.14 4.79
C SER A 314 -13.85 9.13 4.33
N ARG A 315 -14.66 10.10 4.77
CA ARG A 315 -16.06 10.24 4.30
C ARG A 315 -16.14 10.69 2.83
N LEU A 316 -15.26 11.59 2.41
CA LEU A 316 -15.21 12.08 1.01
C LEU A 316 -14.80 10.97 0.04
N ALA A 317 -13.87 10.09 0.44
CA ALA A 317 -13.52 8.90 -0.33
C ALA A 317 -14.74 8.01 -0.55
N ILE A 318 -15.44 7.65 0.53
CA ILE A 318 -16.63 6.81 0.46
C ILE A 318 -17.70 7.42 -0.44
N SER A 319 -18.05 8.70 -0.24
CA SER A 319 -19.10 9.34 -1.05
C SER A 319 -18.73 9.40 -2.54
N THR A 320 -17.47 9.66 -2.85
CA THR A 320 -16.99 9.73 -4.24
C THR A 320 -17.05 8.36 -4.89
N ILE A 321 -16.56 7.32 -4.23
CA ILE A 321 -16.56 5.95 -4.79
C ILE A 321 -17.98 5.44 -5.00
N GLN A 322 -18.90 5.71 -4.06
CA GLN A 322 -20.30 5.35 -4.24
C GLN A 322 -20.90 6.01 -5.49
N GLN A 323 -20.59 7.29 -5.73
CA GLN A 323 -21.07 8.02 -6.90
C GLN A 323 -20.48 7.44 -8.20
N GLU A 324 -19.17 7.22 -8.25
CA GLU A 324 -18.48 6.72 -9.44
C GLU A 324 -18.89 5.29 -9.80
N LEU A 325 -19.16 4.44 -8.80
CA LEU A 325 -19.60 3.06 -9.03
C LEU A 325 -21.10 2.93 -9.28
N ALA A 326 -21.93 3.94 -8.98
CA ALA A 326 -23.38 3.84 -9.12
C ALA A 326 -23.86 3.39 -10.52
N PRO A 327 -23.32 3.92 -11.64
CA PRO A 327 -23.73 3.48 -12.98
C PRO A 327 -23.40 1.99 -13.24
N LEU A 328 -22.24 1.52 -12.78
CA LEU A 328 -21.86 0.12 -12.90
C LEU A 328 -22.77 -0.78 -12.06
N LEU A 329 -23.08 -0.38 -10.83
CA LEU A 329 -23.94 -1.12 -9.92
C LEU A 329 -25.38 -1.23 -10.47
N GLU A 330 -25.88 -0.16 -11.08
CA GLU A 330 -27.19 -0.16 -11.75
C GLU A 330 -27.19 -1.10 -12.96
N TRP A 331 -26.15 -1.06 -13.80
CA TRP A 331 -26.02 -1.97 -14.94
C TRP A 331 -25.93 -3.45 -14.52
N LEU A 332 -25.14 -3.75 -13.49
CA LEU A 332 -24.97 -5.11 -12.96
C LEU A 332 -26.23 -5.67 -12.27
N ALA A 333 -27.18 -4.81 -11.88
CA ALA A 333 -28.44 -5.25 -11.30
C ALA A 333 -29.31 -6.00 -12.33
N ASP A 334 -29.20 -5.61 -13.60
CA ASP A 334 -30.05 -6.11 -14.69
C ASP A 334 -29.32 -7.04 -15.67
N GLN A 335 -27.99 -6.97 -15.75
CA GLN A 335 -27.18 -7.74 -16.70
C GLN A 335 -26.15 -8.62 -15.98
N PRO A 336 -25.88 -9.85 -16.49
CA PRO A 336 -24.79 -10.65 -15.96
C PRO A 336 -23.43 -10.03 -16.29
N LEU A 337 -22.44 -10.28 -15.45
CA LEU A 337 -21.07 -9.85 -15.68
C LEU A 337 -20.50 -10.58 -16.91
N HIS A 338 -20.28 -9.83 -18.00
CA HIS A 338 -19.69 -10.37 -19.22
C HIS A 338 -18.16 -10.17 -19.30
N ASP A 339 -17.66 -9.10 -18.70
CA ASP A 339 -16.23 -8.77 -18.71
C ASP A 339 -15.74 -8.38 -17.31
N PRO A 340 -14.95 -9.24 -16.65
CA PRO A 340 -14.33 -8.95 -15.38
C PRO A 340 -13.37 -7.75 -15.39
N GLY A 341 -12.73 -7.46 -16.54
CA GLY A 341 -11.76 -6.36 -16.68
C GLY A 341 -12.41 -4.99 -16.53
N THR A 342 -13.63 -4.83 -17.04
CA THR A 342 -14.44 -3.60 -16.88
C THR A 342 -14.70 -3.26 -15.41
N VAL A 343 -14.93 -4.26 -14.54
CA VAL A 343 -15.16 -4.03 -13.11
C VAL A 343 -13.88 -3.57 -12.42
N THR A 344 -12.75 -4.21 -12.73
CA THR A 344 -11.43 -3.80 -12.22
C THR A 344 -11.13 -2.34 -12.57
N LEU A 345 -11.29 -1.98 -13.85
CA LEU A 345 -11.04 -0.61 -14.32
C LEU A 345 -11.96 0.41 -13.64
N ALA A 346 -13.24 0.09 -13.46
CA ALA A 346 -14.19 0.97 -12.78
C ALA A 346 -13.81 1.20 -11.30
N ILE A 347 -13.31 0.19 -10.60
CA ILE A 347 -12.80 0.33 -9.22
C ILE A 347 -11.57 1.24 -9.19
N GLU A 348 -10.60 1.01 -10.08
CA GLU A 348 -9.39 1.86 -10.18
C GLU A 348 -9.75 3.31 -10.47
N GLN A 349 -10.67 3.56 -11.39
CA GLN A 349 -11.17 4.91 -11.73
C GLN A 349 -11.89 5.56 -10.55
N ALA A 350 -12.74 4.81 -9.82
CA ALA A 350 -13.44 5.32 -8.65
C ALA A 350 -12.47 5.71 -7.51
N ILE A 351 -11.44 4.90 -7.29
CA ILE A 351 -10.38 5.20 -6.31
C ILE A 351 -9.55 6.41 -6.75
N GLY A 352 -9.19 6.51 -8.03
CA GLY A 352 -8.50 7.66 -8.60
C GLY A 352 -9.30 8.96 -8.46
N ALA A 353 -10.60 8.92 -8.75
CA ALA A 353 -11.50 10.06 -8.57
C ALA A 353 -11.61 10.48 -7.09
N ALA A 354 -11.69 9.52 -6.16
CA ALA A 354 -11.68 9.80 -4.73
C ALA A 354 -10.37 10.48 -4.30
N ASN A 355 -9.22 10.00 -4.77
CA ASN A 355 -7.93 10.63 -4.54
C ASN A 355 -7.93 12.10 -5.01
N ASP A 356 -8.34 12.35 -6.25
CA ASP A 356 -8.29 13.67 -6.85
C ASP A 356 -9.27 14.64 -6.17
N ASN A 357 -10.43 14.15 -5.74
CA ASN A 357 -11.39 14.95 -5.00
C ASN A 357 -10.82 15.38 -3.63
N ILE A 358 -10.18 14.47 -2.89
CA ILE A 358 -9.53 14.79 -1.62
C ILE A 358 -8.33 15.72 -1.85
N SER A 359 -7.51 15.47 -2.86
CA SER A 359 -6.37 16.34 -3.19
C SER A 359 -6.84 17.74 -3.55
N HIS A 360 -7.91 17.86 -4.34
CA HIS A 360 -8.48 19.15 -4.70
C HIS A 360 -9.00 19.90 -3.47
N HIS A 361 -9.65 19.20 -2.53
CA HIS A 361 -10.10 19.80 -1.27
C HIS A 361 -8.93 20.25 -0.37
N ASN A 362 -7.81 19.52 -0.39
CA ASN A 362 -6.58 19.98 0.25
C ASN A 362 -6.06 21.28 -0.37
N ASP A 363 -5.99 21.34 -1.70
CA ASP A 363 -5.43 22.47 -2.44
C ASP A 363 -6.29 23.73 -2.29
N GLN A 364 -7.61 23.59 -2.37
CA GLN A 364 -8.57 24.67 -2.09
C GLN A 364 -8.43 25.19 -0.65
N GLY A 365 -8.22 24.28 0.30
CA GLY A 365 -7.97 24.61 1.70
C GLY A 365 -6.56 25.10 2.00
N GLN A 366 -5.69 25.22 0.99
CA GLN A 366 -4.27 25.56 1.12
C GLN A 366 -3.52 24.66 2.12
N ARG A 367 -3.95 23.41 2.27
CA ARG A 367 -3.36 22.42 3.17
C ARG A 367 -2.08 21.88 2.55
N GLN A 368 -0.97 21.96 3.28
CA GLN A 368 0.35 21.56 2.80
C GLN A 368 1.04 20.62 3.78
N ALA A 369 1.93 19.76 3.27
CA ALA A 369 2.69 18.80 4.06
C ALA A 369 1.81 18.04 5.07
N ARG A 370 2.08 18.18 6.38
CA ARG A 370 1.36 17.50 7.47
C ARG A 370 -0.06 17.99 7.71
N ASP A 371 -0.43 19.14 7.14
CA ASP A 371 -1.79 19.67 7.24
C ASP A 371 -2.71 19.10 6.17
N ARG A 372 -2.17 18.40 5.16
CA ARG A 372 -2.98 17.68 4.18
C ARG A 372 -3.74 16.56 4.88
N MET A 373 -5.03 16.46 4.57
CA MET A 373 -5.84 15.31 4.92
C MET A 373 -5.69 14.23 3.87
N GLY A 374 -5.73 12.98 4.30
CA GLY A 374 -5.74 11.82 3.43
C GLY A 374 -6.49 10.68 4.09
N THR A 375 -6.62 9.58 3.39
CA THR A 375 -7.23 8.37 3.95
C THR A 375 -6.70 7.14 3.25
N THR A 376 -6.66 6.02 3.95
CA THR A 376 -6.56 4.70 3.32
C THR A 376 -7.89 4.35 2.66
N ILE A 377 -7.87 3.27 1.87
CA ILE A 377 -9.07 2.54 1.51
C ILE A 377 -8.77 1.05 1.42
N VAL A 378 -9.69 0.24 1.95
CA VAL A 378 -9.89 -1.14 1.52
C VAL A 378 -11.36 -1.34 1.22
N MET A 379 -11.66 -1.90 0.05
CA MET A 379 -13.03 -2.13 -0.40
C MET A 379 -13.24 -3.51 -0.96
N ALA A 380 -14.47 -4.02 -0.84
CA ALA A 380 -14.92 -5.25 -1.47
C ALA A 380 -16.19 -4.97 -2.31
N LEU A 381 -16.10 -5.23 -3.61
CA LEU A 381 -17.26 -5.28 -4.51
C LEU A 381 -17.55 -6.74 -4.86
N ILE A 382 -18.73 -7.23 -4.48
CA ILE A 382 -19.14 -8.63 -4.62
C ILE A 382 -20.24 -8.76 -5.65
N ILE A 383 -20.00 -9.57 -6.68
CA ILE A 383 -20.91 -9.80 -7.81
C ILE A 383 -21.02 -11.31 -8.03
N GLY A 384 -22.15 -11.92 -7.66
CA GLY A 384 -22.32 -13.37 -7.79
C GLY A 384 -21.30 -14.13 -6.94
N VAL A 385 -20.39 -14.85 -7.59
CA VAL A 385 -19.26 -15.55 -6.95
C VAL A 385 -17.94 -14.75 -6.97
N TYR A 386 -17.92 -13.58 -7.59
CA TYR A 386 -16.71 -12.78 -7.74
C TYR A 386 -16.60 -11.76 -6.62
N ILE A 387 -15.42 -11.64 -6.03
CA ILE A 387 -15.10 -10.64 -5.01
C ILE A 387 -13.92 -9.83 -5.54
N TYR A 388 -14.11 -8.53 -5.72
CA TYR A 388 -13.07 -7.59 -6.12
C TYR A 388 -12.62 -6.81 -4.89
N ILE A 389 -11.33 -6.91 -4.56
CA ILE A 389 -10.71 -6.19 -3.45
C ILE A 389 -9.84 -5.07 -4.04
N GLY A 390 -10.23 -3.83 -3.80
CA GLY A 390 -9.43 -2.65 -4.13
C GLY A 390 -8.85 -2.04 -2.87
N HIS A 391 -7.57 -1.70 -2.86
CA HIS A 391 -6.96 -1.06 -1.69
C HIS A 391 -5.84 -0.07 -2.02
N VAL A 392 -5.65 0.87 -1.09
CA VAL A 392 -4.52 1.81 -0.98
C VAL A 392 -4.29 2.06 0.51
N GLY A 393 -3.05 1.91 0.97
CA GLY A 393 -2.67 2.08 2.38
C GLY A 393 -2.46 0.75 3.09
N ASP A 394 -2.61 0.77 4.41
CA ASP A 394 -2.37 -0.35 5.34
C ASP A 394 -3.65 -0.91 5.97
N SER A 395 -4.82 -0.41 5.59
CA SER A 395 -6.09 -1.08 5.90
C SER A 395 -6.18 -2.41 5.14
N ARG A 396 -6.66 -3.46 5.80
CA ARG A 396 -6.48 -4.84 5.34
C ARG A 396 -7.76 -5.55 4.99
N ALA A 397 -7.68 -6.47 4.04
CA ALA A 397 -8.70 -7.49 3.80
C ALA A 397 -8.15 -8.88 4.14
N TYR A 398 -8.97 -9.72 4.76
CA TYR A 398 -8.65 -11.07 5.20
C TYR A 398 -9.68 -12.07 4.69
N ARG A 399 -9.20 -13.22 4.23
CA ARG A 399 -9.99 -14.41 3.91
C ARG A 399 -9.86 -15.42 5.03
N ILE A 400 -11.00 -15.86 5.56
CA ILE A 400 -11.10 -16.90 6.58
C ILE A 400 -11.86 -18.09 5.99
N SER A 401 -11.19 -19.23 5.87
CA SER A 401 -11.82 -20.52 5.57
C SER A 401 -11.98 -21.36 6.84
N SER A 402 -12.47 -22.60 6.69
CA SER A 402 -12.59 -23.53 7.81
C SER A 402 -11.26 -23.80 8.52
N ASN A 403 -10.13 -23.69 7.80
CA ASN A 403 -8.81 -24.10 8.27
C ASN A 403 -7.75 -23.00 8.19
N SER A 404 -8.09 -21.79 7.73
CA SER A 404 -7.09 -20.74 7.50
C SER A 404 -7.63 -19.33 7.69
N CYS A 405 -6.71 -18.42 8.06
CA CYS A 405 -6.87 -16.98 7.98
C CYS A 405 -5.70 -16.42 7.17
N ARG A 406 -5.98 -15.69 6.11
CA ARG A 406 -4.97 -15.16 5.20
C ARG A 406 -5.28 -13.71 4.84
N GLN A 407 -4.31 -12.84 5.01
CA GLN A 407 -4.36 -11.48 4.48
C GLN A 407 -4.35 -11.53 2.95
N ILE A 408 -5.26 -10.78 2.34
CA ILE A 408 -5.42 -10.65 0.89
C ILE A 408 -4.59 -9.46 0.39
N THR A 409 -4.74 -8.31 1.06
CA THR A 409 -4.05 -7.06 0.73
C THR A 409 -2.57 -7.13 1.05
N PHE A 410 -1.78 -6.29 0.41
CA PHE A 410 -0.37 -6.07 0.73
C PHE A 410 -0.19 -4.60 1.07
N ASP A 411 0.27 -4.32 2.28
CA ASP A 411 0.24 -2.97 2.86
C ASP A 411 1.16 -2.01 2.09
N ASP A 412 0.69 -0.78 1.93
CA ASP A 412 1.46 0.31 1.36
C ASP A 412 2.23 1.07 2.46
N ASP A 413 3.13 0.37 3.13
CA ASP A 413 4.01 0.92 4.17
C ASP A 413 5.49 0.94 3.76
N VAL A 414 6.31 1.61 4.56
CA VAL A 414 7.76 1.66 4.35
C VAL A 414 8.36 0.25 4.47
N ALA A 415 7.85 -0.62 5.35
CA ALA A 415 8.35 -1.97 5.51
C ALA A 415 8.27 -2.78 4.20
N ALA A 416 7.09 -2.80 3.57
CA ALA A 416 6.81 -3.44 2.31
C ALA A 416 7.70 -2.89 1.18
N ARG A 417 7.90 -1.56 1.14
CA ARG A 417 8.83 -0.93 0.18
C ARG A 417 10.26 -1.42 0.38
N GLU A 418 10.75 -1.38 1.61
CA GLU A 418 12.14 -1.76 1.92
C GLU A 418 12.41 -3.24 1.64
N VAL A 419 11.42 -4.11 1.91
CA VAL A 419 11.46 -5.53 1.52
C VAL A 419 11.59 -5.69 0.02
N ARG A 420 10.73 -5.02 -0.77
CA ARG A 420 10.78 -5.10 -2.24
C ARG A 420 12.06 -4.54 -2.83
N LEU A 421 12.71 -3.58 -2.15
CA LEU A 421 14.00 -3.02 -2.55
C LEU A 421 15.20 -3.89 -2.11
N GLY A 422 14.96 -5.00 -1.41
CA GLY A 422 16.01 -5.93 -0.99
C GLY A 422 16.77 -5.51 0.27
N TYR A 423 16.25 -4.57 1.07
CA TYR A 423 16.87 -4.10 2.31
C TYR A 423 16.63 -5.01 3.54
N GLY A 424 15.85 -6.07 3.37
CA GLY A 424 15.65 -7.10 4.38
C GLY A 424 14.41 -7.93 4.14
N PHE A 425 14.16 -8.87 5.04
CA PHE A 425 12.95 -9.68 5.10
C PHE A 425 11.89 -8.98 5.93
N TYR A 426 10.61 -9.21 5.62
CA TYR A 426 9.50 -8.53 6.30
C TYR A 426 9.52 -8.77 7.81
N ALA A 427 9.87 -9.98 8.24
CA ALA A 427 9.97 -10.36 9.65
C ALA A 427 10.91 -9.46 10.48
N ASP A 428 12.01 -8.98 9.88
CA ASP A 428 12.94 -8.02 10.48
C ASP A 428 12.47 -6.57 10.27
N VAL A 429 12.24 -6.21 9.00
CA VAL A 429 11.99 -4.83 8.58
C VAL A 429 10.75 -4.22 9.25
N ALA A 430 9.68 -4.99 9.44
CA ALA A 430 8.44 -4.52 10.06
C ALA A 430 8.64 -4.08 11.54
N HIS A 431 9.72 -4.50 12.19
CA HIS A 431 10.03 -4.13 13.57
C HIS A 431 10.98 -2.93 13.69
N ARG A 432 11.47 -2.38 12.57
CA ARG A 432 12.36 -1.22 12.57
C ARG A 432 11.57 0.08 12.82
N PRO A 433 12.14 1.07 13.52
CA PRO A 433 11.42 2.32 13.79
C PRO A 433 10.97 3.03 12.51
N GLY A 434 9.70 3.41 12.45
CA GLY A 434 9.13 4.20 11.35
C GLY A 434 8.78 3.42 10.08
N THR A 435 8.91 2.09 10.08
CA THR A 435 8.60 1.29 8.88
C THR A 435 7.11 1.04 8.66
N GLY A 436 6.27 1.21 9.69
CA GLY A 436 4.81 1.26 9.54
C GLY A 436 4.28 2.58 8.95
N ALA A 437 5.15 3.52 8.56
CA ALA A 437 4.69 4.74 7.91
C ALA A 437 4.16 4.44 6.50
N LEU A 438 2.98 4.97 6.17
CA LEU A 438 2.40 4.86 4.84
C LEU A 438 3.31 5.47 3.76
N ILE A 439 3.47 4.75 2.65
CA ILE A 439 4.13 5.25 1.43
C ILE A 439 3.14 5.83 0.42
N GLN A 440 1.86 5.49 0.52
CA GLN A 440 0.78 6.12 -0.23
C GLN A 440 -0.54 6.11 0.56
N ALA A 441 -1.36 7.12 0.30
CA ALA A 441 -2.73 7.27 0.79
C ALA A 441 -3.49 8.19 -0.17
N LEU A 442 -4.82 8.12 -0.15
CA LEU A 442 -5.65 8.97 -1.00
C LEU A 442 -5.55 10.44 -0.58
N GLY A 443 -5.49 11.34 -1.56
CA GLY A 443 -5.48 12.79 -1.36
C GLY A 443 -4.10 13.43 -1.16
N MET A 444 -3.04 12.61 -1.13
CA MET A 444 -1.67 13.08 -0.90
C MET A 444 -1.03 13.72 -2.13
N GLY A 445 -1.62 13.54 -3.31
CA GLY A 445 -1.18 14.13 -4.56
C GLY A 445 -2.12 13.77 -5.71
N ASN A 446 -1.64 13.89 -6.95
CA ASN A 446 -2.40 13.52 -8.14
C ASN A 446 -2.56 11.99 -8.28
N SER A 447 -3.73 11.53 -8.73
CA SER A 447 -4.03 10.10 -8.91
C SER A 447 -3.10 9.38 -9.88
N ALA A 448 -2.46 10.10 -10.82
CA ALA A 448 -1.46 9.52 -11.73
C ALA A 448 -0.22 8.97 -11.01
N ALA A 449 0.05 9.41 -9.77
CA ALA A 449 1.12 8.88 -8.93
C ALA A 449 0.64 7.77 -7.98
N LEU A 450 -0.67 7.49 -7.94
CA LEU A 450 -1.27 6.49 -7.06
C LEU A 450 -1.15 5.10 -7.68
N HIS A 451 -0.64 4.14 -6.92
CA HIS A 451 -0.59 2.75 -7.35
C HIS A 451 -1.72 1.97 -6.69
N THR A 452 -2.88 1.98 -7.34
CA THR A 452 -4.06 1.23 -6.91
C THR A 452 -3.90 -0.24 -7.31
N VAL A 453 -4.20 -1.15 -6.39
CA VAL A 453 -4.23 -2.59 -6.67
C VAL A 453 -5.66 -3.09 -6.54
N VAL A 454 -6.15 -3.79 -7.57
CA VAL A 454 -7.44 -4.49 -7.54
C VAL A 454 -7.24 -5.97 -7.77
N GLN A 455 -7.47 -6.77 -6.73
CA GLN A 455 -7.41 -8.22 -6.78
C GLN A 455 -8.80 -8.81 -6.97
N ARG A 456 -8.91 -9.84 -7.81
CA ARG A 456 -10.15 -10.59 -8.01
C ARG A 456 -10.03 -11.97 -7.39
N LEU A 457 -11.01 -12.33 -6.57
CA LEU A 457 -11.16 -13.67 -5.98
C LEU A 457 -12.42 -14.33 -6.54
N ILE A 458 -12.33 -15.63 -6.79
CA ILE A 458 -13.46 -16.47 -7.19
C ILE A 458 -13.87 -17.31 -5.99
N LEU A 459 -15.12 -17.14 -5.55
CA LEU A 459 -15.71 -17.88 -4.46
C LEU A 459 -16.16 -19.26 -4.94
N ASP A 460 -15.49 -20.31 -4.47
CA ASP A 460 -15.85 -21.70 -4.74
C ASP A 460 -16.10 -22.54 -3.47
N GLU A 461 -16.01 -21.92 -2.29
CA GLU A 461 -16.31 -22.47 -0.96
C GLU A 461 -16.89 -21.40 -0.03
N ASP A 462 -17.39 -21.85 1.11
CA ASP A 462 -17.79 -20.96 2.20
C ASP A 462 -16.56 -20.24 2.77
N ILE A 463 -16.68 -18.93 2.93
CA ILE A 463 -15.63 -18.10 3.57
C ILE A 463 -16.25 -17.02 4.44
N VAL A 464 -15.43 -16.45 5.31
CA VAL A 464 -15.66 -15.14 5.90
C VAL A 464 -14.61 -14.18 5.34
N LEU A 465 -15.05 -13.07 4.78
CA LEU A 465 -14.23 -11.94 4.40
C LEU A 465 -14.29 -10.89 5.51
N LEU A 466 -13.14 -10.43 5.98
CA LEU A 466 -13.01 -9.32 6.93
C LEU A 466 -12.26 -8.17 6.26
N LEU A 467 -12.81 -6.96 6.30
CA LEU A 467 -12.09 -5.72 6.03
C LEU A 467 -11.90 -4.96 7.34
N CYS A 468 -10.73 -4.37 7.58
CA CYS A 468 -10.47 -3.60 8.80
C CYS A 468 -9.42 -2.50 8.62
N SER A 469 -9.50 -1.46 9.46
CA SER A 469 -8.40 -0.51 9.68
C SER A 469 -7.28 -1.12 10.54
N ASP A 470 -6.15 -0.41 10.63
CA ASP A 470 -4.96 -0.83 11.40
C ASP A 470 -5.27 -0.98 12.90
N GLY A 471 -6.23 -0.22 13.43
CA GLY A 471 -6.71 -0.32 14.80
C GLY A 471 -7.27 -1.70 15.15
N LEU A 472 -7.63 -2.53 14.15
CA LEU A 472 -7.77 -3.98 14.38
C LEU A 472 -6.46 -4.71 14.12
N SER A 473 -5.90 -4.62 12.92
CA SER A 473 -4.91 -5.58 12.41
C SER A 473 -3.53 -5.47 13.04
N ASP A 474 -3.19 -4.32 13.61
CA ASP A 474 -1.91 -4.10 14.27
C ASP A 474 -1.58 -5.19 15.29
N TYR A 475 -0.28 -5.53 15.34
CA TYR A 475 0.26 -6.58 16.20
C TYR A 475 -0.31 -7.98 15.92
N ASP A 476 -0.61 -8.28 14.65
CA ASP A 476 -1.14 -9.57 14.17
C ASP A 476 -2.41 -10.02 14.92
N ARG A 477 -3.25 -9.06 15.32
CA ARG A 477 -4.42 -9.31 16.18
C ARG A 477 -5.45 -10.21 15.50
N VAL A 478 -5.63 -10.08 14.19
CA VAL A 478 -6.57 -10.90 13.42
C VAL A 478 -6.09 -12.35 13.39
N GLU A 479 -4.82 -12.57 13.08
CA GLU A 479 -4.14 -13.85 13.02
C GLU A 479 -4.16 -14.57 14.38
N GLN A 480 -4.08 -13.82 15.48
CA GLN A 480 -4.15 -14.37 16.83
C GLN A 480 -5.58 -14.72 17.30
N SER A 481 -6.62 -14.17 16.67
CA SER A 481 -7.98 -14.23 17.21
C SER A 481 -9.04 -14.81 16.27
N TRP A 482 -8.73 -15.00 14.98
CA TRP A 482 -9.70 -15.43 13.95
C TRP A 482 -10.45 -16.72 14.31
N GLN A 483 -9.79 -17.70 14.93
CA GLN A 483 -10.42 -18.97 15.32
C GLN A 483 -11.55 -18.75 16.34
N THR A 484 -11.41 -17.76 17.20
CA THR A 484 -12.41 -17.44 18.24
C THR A 484 -13.44 -16.42 17.79
N GLN A 485 -13.05 -15.48 16.91
CA GLN A 485 -13.88 -14.34 16.55
C GLN A 485 -14.60 -14.52 15.20
N LEU A 486 -13.97 -15.18 14.23
CA LEU A 486 -14.41 -15.22 12.82
C LEU A 486 -14.84 -16.61 12.37
N LEU A 487 -14.14 -17.69 12.77
CA LEU A 487 -14.52 -19.06 12.42
C LEU A 487 -15.93 -19.47 12.90
N PRO A 488 -16.43 -19.01 14.08
CA PRO A 488 -17.82 -19.26 14.48
C PRO A 488 -18.85 -18.62 13.54
N VAL A 489 -18.48 -17.56 12.80
CA VAL A 489 -19.35 -16.96 11.79
C VAL A 489 -19.50 -17.89 10.59
N LEU A 490 -18.39 -18.47 10.12
CA LEU A 490 -18.38 -19.42 9.02
C LEU A 490 -19.21 -20.67 9.30
N THR A 491 -19.22 -21.13 10.56
CA THR A 491 -20.00 -22.32 10.96
C THR A 491 -21.44 -22.01 11.34
N GLY A 492 -21.86 -20.74 11.25
CA GLY A 492 -23.20 -20.29 11.64
C GLY A 492 -23.48 -20.27 13.15
N GLN A 493 -22.46 -20.52 13.99
CA GLN A 493 -22.57 -20.45 15.45
C GLN A 493 -22.74 -19.01 15.95
N THR A 494 -22.16 -18.05 15.22
CA THR A 494 -22.19 -16.61 15.53
C THR A 494 -22.66 -15.83 14.30
N LYS A 495 -23.45 -14.77 14.51
CA LYS A 495 -23.87 -13.87 13.41
C LYS A 495 -22.77 -12.85 13.10
N PRO A 496 -22.62 -12.36 11.85
CA PRO A 496 -21.67 -11.30 11.52
C PRO A 496 -21.77 -10.07 12.44
N ALA A 497 -22.99 -9.65 12.80
CA ALA A 497 -23.25 -8.53 13.71
C ALA A 497 -22.64 -8.71 15.11
N THR A 498 -22.65 -9.95 15.62
CA THR A 498 -22.03 -10.28 16.91
C THR A 498 -20.51 -10.28 16.78
N ALA A 499 -19.96 -10.83 15.69
CA ALA A 499 -18.53 -10.86 15.44
C ALA A 499 -17.92 -9.45 15.33
N VAL A 500 -18.53 -8.52 14.56
CA VAL A 500 -18.03 -7.14 14.49
C VAL A 500 -18.05 -6.44 15.85
N THR A 501 -19.02 -6.76 16.71
CA THR A 501 -19.06 -6.20 18.06
C THR A 501 -17.95 -6.76 18.94
N SER A 502 -17.69 -8.07 18.88
CA SER A 502 -16.61 -8.71 19.62
C SER A 502 -15.24 -8.25 19.13
N LEU A 503 -15.04 -8.06 17.81
CA LEU A 503 -13.80 -7.55 17.24
C LEU A 503 -13.51 -6.12 17.67
N VAL A 504 -14.51 -5.24 17.66
CA VAL A 504 -14.34 -3.87 18.19
C VAL A 504 -13.98 -3.88 19.67
N GLN A 505 -14.62 -4.74 20.47
CA GLN A 505 -14.26 -4.86 21.89
C GLN A 505 -12.84 -5.39 22.08
N LEU A 506 -12.42 -6.37 21.27
CA LEU A 506 -11.07 -6.91 21.26
C LEU A 506 -10.05 -5.82 20.93
N ALA A 507 -10.27 -5.07 19.85
CA ALA A 507 -9.44 -3.95 19.44
C ALA A 507 -9.36 -2.87 20.53
N ASN A 508 -10.49 -2.43 21.09
CA ASN A 508 -10.49 -1.45 22.18
C ASN A 508 -9.73 -1.91 23.43
N THR A 509 -9.65 -3.22 23.66
CA THR A 509 -8.92 -3.79 24.79
C THR A 509 -7.42 -3.85 24.54
N TYR A 510 -7.00 -4.21 23.32
CA TYR A 510 -5.60 -4.54 23.03
C TYR A 510 -4.88 -3.53 22.12
N ASN A 511 -5.61 -2.84 21.25
CA ASN A 511 -5.15 -1.86 20.26
C ASN A 511 -5.87 -0.50 20.45
N GLY A 512 -6.42 -0.22 21.65
CA GLY A 512 -7.24 0.96 21.92
C GLY A 512 -6.54 2.33 21.84
N HIS A 513 -5.33 2.37 21.27
CA HIS A 513 -4.65 3.61 20.90
C HIS A 513 -5.25 4.24 19.63
N ASP A 514 -5.96 3.47 18.80
CA ASP A 514 -6.51 3.93 17.53
C ASP A 514 -8.03 3.90 17.41
N ASN A 515 -8.52 4.51 16.32
CA ASN A 515 -9.85 4.26 15.79
C ASN A 515 -9.94 2.81 15.29
N ILE A 516 -11.14 2.24 15.27
CA ILE A 516 -11.33 0.85 14.86
C ILE A 516 -12.54 0.75 13.97
N THR A 517 -12.33 0.20 12.78
CA THR A 517 -13.40 -0.08 11.82
C THR A 517 -13.26 -1.48 11.27
N VAL A 518 -14.38 -2.22 11.27
CA VAL A 518 -14.43 -3.60 10.81
C VAL A 518 -15.69 -3.84 9.98
N GLY A 519 -15.53 -4.60 8.89
CA GLY A 519 -16.60 -5.10 8.06
C GLY A 519 -16.45 -6.61 7.85
N VAL A 520 -17.47 -7.37 8.22
CA VAL A 520 -17.48 -8.83 8.10
C VAL A 520 -18.54 -9.25 7.09
N VAL A 521 -18.15 -10.07 6.12
CA VAL A 521 -19.03 -10.72 5.15
C VAL A 521 -18.88 -12.23 5.28
N SER A 522 -19.91 -12.92 5.75
CA SER A 522 -20.02 -14.37 5.63
C SER A 522 -20.57 -14.72 4.25
N ALA A 523 -19.98 -15.68 3.56
CA ALA A 523 -20.43 -16.17 2.27
C ALA A 523 -20.65 -17.69 2.35
N HIS A 524 -21.86 -18.14 2.02
CA HIS A 524 -22.22 -19.55 1.96
C HIS A 524 -22.62 -19.92 0.54
N ILE A 525 -21.83 -20.77 -0.11
CA ILE A 525 -22.02 -21.15 -1.51
C ILE A 525 -22.65 -22.54 -1.64
N GLN A 526 -23.65 -22.64 -2.50
CA GLN A 526 -24.39 -23.88 -2.73
C GLN A 526 -24.54 -24.12 -4.23
N SER A 527 -24.19 -25.32 -4.69
CA SER A 527 -24.52 -25.74 -6.05
C SER A 527 -26.01 -26.01 -6.15
N VAL A 528 -26.70 -25.28 -7.04
CA VAL A 528 -28.15 -25.38 -7.26
C VAL A 528 -28.51 -26.06 -8.58
N LYS A 529 -27.55 -26.18 -9.50
CA LYS A 529 -27.69 -26.85 -10.80
C LYS A 529 -26.33 -27.47 -11.19
N PRO A 530 -26.30 -28.66 -11.81
CA PRO A 530 -25.06 -29.18 -12.38
C PRO A 530 -24.54 -28.21 -13.47
N PRO A 531 -23.27 -27.80 -13.42
CA PRO A 531 -22.68 -26.95 -14.45
C PRO A 531 -22.56 -27.73 -15.76
N ILE A 532 -22.87 -27.07 -16.87
CA ILE A 532 -22.63 -27.59 -18.22
C ILE A 532 -21.78 -26.55 -18.93
N VAL A 533 -20.49 -26.83 -19.10
CA VAL A 533 -19.57 -25.95 -19.83
C VAL A 533 -19.28 -26.58 -21.19
N SER A 534 -19.79 -25.95 -22.25
CA SER A 534 -19.39 -26.29 -23.61
C SER A 534 -18.10 -25.54 -23.97
N ALA A 535 -17.28 -26.11 -24.85
CA ALA A 535 -16.11 -25.39 -25.37
C ALA A 535 -16.56 -24.08 -26.05
N PRO A 536 -15.95 -22.92 -25.73
CA PRO A 536 -16.28 -21.66 -26.37
C PRO A 536 -15.95 -21.76 -27.86
N SER A 537 -16.92 -21.40 -28.71
CA SER A 537 -16.79 -21.49 -30.17
C SER A 537 -16.06 -20.28 -30.79
N SER A 538 -15.71 -19.26 -30.00
CA SER A 538 -15.12 -18.00 -30.45
C SER A 538 -13.99 -17.54 -29.55
N VAL A 539 -13.02 -16.81 -30.13
CA VAL A 539 -11.92 -16.20 -29.37
C VAL A 539 -12.48 -15.14 -28.41
N PRO A 540 -12.13 -15.16 -27.10
CA PRO A 540 -12.53 -14.14 -26.16
C PRO A 540 -11.97 -12.78 -26.60
N PRO A 541 -12.72 -11.68 -26.42
CA PRO A 541 -12.19 -10.35 -26.61
C PRO A 541 -10.98 -10.15 -25.66
N VAL A 542 -9.88 -9.61 -26.18
CA VAL A 542 -8.72 -9.25 -25.38
C VAL A 542 -9.00 -7.91 -24.71
N VAL A 543 -9.04 -7.90 -23.39
CA VAL A 543 -9.03 -6.67 -22.60
C VAL A 543 -7.60 -6.53 -22.07
N THR A 544 -6.84 -5.63 -22.68
CA THR A 544 -5.53 -5.25 -22.13
C THR A 544 -5.76 -4.72 -20.72
N LYS A 545 -5.21 -5.39 -19.70
CA LYS A 545 -5.06 -4.75 -18.38
C LYS A 545 -4.27 -3.46 -18.69
N THR A 546 -4.84 -2.29 -18.39
CA THR A 546 -4.06 -1.06 -18.54
C THR A 546 -3.00 -1.19 -17.48
N THR A 547 -1.78 -1.57 -17.88
CA THR A 547 -0.65 -1.60 -16.97
C THR A 547 -0.52 -0.17 -16.48
N SER A 548 -0.97 0.11 -15.25
CA SER A 548 -0.49 1.27 -14.52
C SER A 548 1.01 1.26 -14.73
N THR A 549 1.54 2.37 -15.25
CA THR A 549 2.90 2.45 -15.75
C THR A 549 3.83 2.24 -14.55
N ARG A 550 4.16 0.97 -14.28
CA ARG A 550 5.13 0.59 -13.27
C ARG A 550 6.42 1.28 -13.68
N PRO A 551 7.04 2.10 -12.82
CA PRO A 551 8.35 2.62 -13.13
C PRO A 551 9.25 1.41 -13.38
N GLN A 552 9.71 1.27 -14.62
CA GLN A 552 10.79 0.37 -14.95
C GLN A 552 11.98 0.82 -14.10
N ILE A 553 12.40 -0.02 -13.15
CA ILE A 553 13.72 0.12 -12.56
C ILE A 553 14.68 -0.21 -13.71
N HIS A 554 15.08 0.80 -14.47
CA HIS A 554 16.11 0.63 -15.48
C HIS A 554 17.37 0.11 -14.80
N ASN A 555 17.81 -1.06 -15.25
CA ASN A 555 19.10 -1.66 -14.93
C ASN A 555 20.22 -0.75 -15.46
N HIS A 556 20.53 0.32 -14.75
CA HIS A 556 21.83 0.97 -14.87
C HIS A 556 22.80 0.25 -13.94
N GLN A 557 23.66 -0.57 -14.53
CA GLN A 557 24.96 -0.89 -13.94
C GLN A 557 25.74 0.42 -13.75
N SER A 558 25.57 1.04 -12.59
CA SER A 558 26.43 2.11 -12.08
C SER A 558 27.07 1.63 -10.78
N PRO A 559 28.34 1.97 -10.52
CA PRO A 559 29.04 1.49 -9.35
C PRO A 559 28.35 1.95 -8.07
N ARG A 560 28.23 1.02 -7.10
CA ARG A 560 27.75 1.24 -5.73
C ARG A 560 28.17 2.62 -5.23
N PRO A 561 27.25 3.54 -4.87
CA PRO A 561 27.65 4.72 -4.12
C PRO A 561 28.09 4.24 -2.73
N GLN A 562 29.35 4.50 -2.38
CA GLN A 562 29.79 4.45 -0.99
C GLN A 562 29.12 5.62 -0.26
N VAL A 563 27.89 5.42 0.19
CA VAL A 563 27.25 6.33 1.14
C VAL A 563 27.78 5.95 2.51
N ALA A 564 28.65 6.80 3.06
CA ALA A 564 28.99 6.74 4.47
C ALA A 564 27.69 6.79 5.28
N THR A 565 27.52 5.86 6.21
CA THR A 565 26.40 5.78 7.14
C THR A 565 26.23 7.11 7.85
N GLN A 566 25.35 7.98 7.37
CA GLN A 566 24.85 9.08 8.17
C GLN A 566 23.88 8.46 9.17
N GLN A 567 24.36 8.30 10.40
CA GLN A 567 23.50 8.12 11.55
C GLN A 567 22.40 9.17 11.48
N LEU A 568 21.14 8.73 11.50
CA LEU A 568 20.02 9.63 11.77
C LEU A 568 20.37 10.43 13.03
N PRO A 569 20.17 11.76 13.05
CA PRO A 569 20.35 12.52 14.27
C PRO A 569 19.44 11.91 15.33
N VAL A 570 20.03 11.36 16.39
CA VAL A 570 19.32 11.07 17.63
C VAL A 570 18.66 12.39 18.04
N MET A 571 17.33 12.41 18.12
CA MET A 571 16.64 13.55 18.74
C MET A 571 17.19 13.72 20.15
N PRO A 572 17.73 14.88 20.52
CA PRO A 572 18.08 15.13 21.90
C PRO A 572 16.80 15.04 22.73
N GLN A 573 16.84 14.22 23.78
CA GLN A 573 15.83 14.24 24.84
C GLN A 573 15.60 15.69 25.26
N SER A 574 14.33 16.11 25.26
CA SER A 574 13.93 17.42 25.73
C SER A 574 14.19 17.51 27.24
N ASN A 575 15.34 18.07 27.60
CA ASN A 575 15.49 18.68 28.92
C ASN A 575 14.56 19.91 29.00
N PRO A 576 13.88 20.12 30.14
CA PRO A 576 12.93 21.21 30.29
C PRO A 576 13.63 22.55 30.07
N SER A 577 13.07 23.36 29.19
CA SER A 577 13.62 24.67 28.83
C SER A 577 13.57 25.64 30.00
N ASN A 578 14.67 26.40 30.16
CA ASN A 578 14.78 27.52 31.07
C ASN A 578 13.69 28.57 30.79
N ILE A 579 12.67 28.61 31.64
CA ILE A 579 11.69 29.70 31.70
C ILE A 579 12.43 30.97 32.17
N LYS A 580 12.37 32.03 31.36
CA LYS A 580 12.81 33.38 31.77
C LYS A 580 12.05 33.80 33.04
N LYS A 581 12.80 34.05 34.11
CA LYS A 581 12.31 34.50 35.41
C LYS A 581 11.68 35.89 35.30
N ASN A 582 10.36 35.96 35.20
CA ASN A 582 9.62 37.14 35.66
C ASN A 582 9.48 37.03 37.18
N GLY A 583 10.26 37.83 37.89
CA GLY A 583 10.16 37.99 39.34
C GLY A 583 8.82 38.62 39.68
N ASN A 584 7.87 37.80 40.12
CA ASN A 584 6.71 38.14 40.96
C ASN A 584 5.85 36.90 41.32
N PHE A 585 6.15 35.71 40.79
CA PHE A 585 5.39 34.48 41.10
C PHE A 585 5.64 33.93 42.53
N TRP A 586 6.80 34.19 43.13
CA TRP A 586 7.17 33.64 44.45
C TRP A 586 6.35 34.22 45.62
N LEU A 587 5.83 35.44 45.48
CA LEU A 587 5.00 36.09 46.51
C LEU A 587 3.58 35.47 46.60
N ILE A 588 3.06 34.94 45.48
CA ILE A 588 1.76 34.28 45.43
C ILE A 588 1.86 32.86 46.02
N LEU A 589 3.00 32.19 45.81
CA LEU A 589 3.24 30.84 46.33
C LEU A 589 3.43 30.81 47.85
N ILE A 590 4.09 31.81 48.45
CA ILE A 590 4.22 31.92 49.92
C ILE A 590 2.85 32.17 50.59
N SER A 591 1.98 32.97 49.97
CA SER A 591 0.62 33.22 50.45
C SER A 591 -0.22 31.94 50.45
N LEU A 592 -0.12 31.13 49.39
CA LEU A 592 -0.87 29.88 49.26
C LEU A 592 -0.39 28.80 50.23
N ILE A 593 0.93 28.69 50.46
CA ILE A 593 1.53 27.75 51.43
C ILE A 593 1.19 28.16 52.87
N GLY A 594 1.12 29.45 53.18
CA GLY A 594 0.65 29.95 54.47
C GLY A 594 -0.82 29.60 54.75
N PHE A 595 -1.67 29.62 53.71
CA PHE A 595 -3.08 29.27 53.83
C PHE A 595 -3.31 27.75 53.96
N LEU A 596 -2.51 26.93 53.27
CA LEU A 596 -2.56 25.46 53.37
C LEU A 596 -1.93 24.92 54.68
N GLY A 597 -0.90 25.59 55.20
CA GLY A 597 -0.29 25.27 56.50
C GLY A 597 -1.20 25.60 57.70
N GLY A 598 -2.04 26.63 57.59
CA GLY A 598 -3.04 26.96 58.60
C GLY A 598 -4.20 25.96 58.67
N ALA A 599 -4.58 25.38 57.53
CA ALA A 599 -5.69 24.40 57.45
C ALA A 599 -5.30 22.99 57.93
N THR A 600 -4.01 22.64 57.86
CA THR A 600 -3.48 21.33 58.29
C THR A 600 -3.16 21.27 59.80
N ALA A 601 -2.91 22.42 60.44
CA ALA A 601 -2.77 22.51 61.90
C ALA A 601 -4.10 22.31 62.66
N LEU A 602 -5.24 22.53 62.00
CA LEU A 602 -6.57 22.38 62.62
C LEU A 602 -7.11 20.93 62.56
N THR A 603 -6.61 20.09 61.64
CA THR A 603 -7.02 18.69 61.49
C THR A 603 -6.16 17.71 62.30
N MET A 604 -4.94 18.09 62.70
CA MET A 604 -4.07 17.29 63.57
C MET A 604 -4.44 17.33 65.07
N LEU A 605 -5.45 18.11 65.48
CA LEU A 605 -5.94 18.12 66.87
C LEU A 605 -7.06 17.13 67.17
N PHE A 606 -7.58 16.37 66.19
CA PHE A 606 -8.81 15.59 66.41
C PHE A 606 -8.76 14.08 66.12
N PHE A 607 -7.72 13.53 65.50
CA PHE A 607 -7.68 12.07 65.27
C PHE A 607 -6.30 11.47 65.48
N GLY A 608 -6.18 10.75 66.60
CA GLY A 608 -5.01 9.99 67.00
C GLY A 608 -4.81 8.71 66.20
N GLU A 609 -3.53 8.50 65.87
CA GLU A 609 -2.76 7.25 65.74
C GLU A 609 -3.39 5.99 65.15
N ARG A 610 -2.76 5.48 64.08
CA ARG A 610 -2.23 4.10 63.96
C ARG A 610 -1.20 3.99 62.81
N PRO A 611 -0.29 3.00 62.85
CA PRO A 611 1.05 3.09 62.28
C PRO A 611 1.13 2.62 60.81
N VAL A 612 2.03 3.21 60.04
CA VAL A 612 2.41 2.73 58.70
C VAL A 612 3.91 2.49 58.63
N ALA A 613 4.25 1.43 57.88
CA ALA A 613 5.51 0.77 57.69
C ALA A 613 6.72 1.67 57.32
N THR A 614 7.89 1.20 57.72
CA THR A 614 9.21 1.72 57.37
C THR A 614 9.48 1.65 55.86
N PRO A 615 9.92 2.74 55.20
CA PRO A 615 10.47 2.68 53.84
C PRO A 615 11.93 2.17 53.84
N PRO A 616 12.41 1.60 52.72
CA PRO A 616 13.75 1.04 52.62
C PRO A 616 14.84 2.13 52.56
N ASN A 617 16.04 1.78 53.03
CA ASN A 617 17.22 2.65 53.08
C ASN A 617 17.63 3.20 51.70
N PRO A 618 18.20 4.42 51.65
CA PRO A 618 18.69 5.03 50.42
C PRO A 618 19.94 4.33 49.86
N VAL A 619 19.97 4.18 48.54
CA VAL A 619 21.08 3.65 47.73
C VAL A 619 22.28 4.60 47.81
N PRO A 620 23.52 4.10 48.03
CA PRO A 620 24.72 4.94 48.06
C PRO A 620 25.14 5.41 46.65
N PRO A 621 25.80 6.57 46.52
CA PRO A 621 26.17 7.13 45.22
C PRO A 621 27.27 6.32 44.53
N LEU A 622 27.19 6.26 43.19
CA LEU A 622 28.13 5.56 42.31
C LEU A 622 29.51 6.27 42.31
N PRO A 623 30.65 5.55 42.28
CA PRO A 623 31.98 6.17 42.28
C PRO A 623 32.32 6.86 40.95
N GLU A 624 32.90 8.05 41.03
CA GLU A 624 33.56 8.75 39.93
C GLU A 624 34.77 7.97 39.41
N THR A 625 34.59 7.23 38.31
CA THR A 625 35.67 6.89 37.37
C THR A 625 35.02 6.37 36.09
N ILE A 626 34.80 7.26 35.13
CA ILE A 626 34.93 7.11 33.65
C ILE A 626 34.68 8.52 33.09
N GLN A 627 35.52 9.49 33.48
CA GLN A 627 35.60 10.79 32.81
C GLN A 627 37.04 11.11 32.37
N ASP A 628 38.03 10.32 32.83
CA ASP A 628 39.45 10.48 32.50
C ASP A 628 39.99 9.51 31.44
N LYS A 629 39.11 8.80 30.71
CA LYS A 629 39.51 7.92 29.59
C LYS A 629 38.98 8.33 28.21
N ILE A 630 38.30 9.46 28.11
CA ILE A 630 37.78 9.98 26.82
C ILE A 630 38.60 11.19 26.32
N ASN A 631 39.44 11.81 27.17
CA ASN A 631 40.16 13.04 26.84
C ASN A 631 41.62 12.87 26.38
N GLN A 632 42.01 11.71 25.83
CA GLN A 632 43.40 11.50 25.37
C GLN A 632 43.61 11.08 23.91
N ASP A 633 42.59 11.11 23.04
CA ASP A 633 42.81 10.77 21.61
C ASP A 633 41.98 11.59 20.60
N ILE A 634 41.80 12.90 20.83
CA ILE A 634 41.41 13.81 19.75
C ILE A 634 42.26 15.09 19.84
N GLY A 635 43.48 14.98 19.34
CA GLY A 635 44.39 16.09 19.17
C GLY A 635 45.18 15.92 17.89
N ARG A 636 44.60 16.39 16.77
CA ARG A 636 45.23 16.93 15.53
C ARG A 636 44.30 16.71 14.34
N VAL A 637 43.58 17.75 13.93
CA VAL A 637 43.63 18.34 12.57
C VAL A 637 43.07 19.77 12.73
N GLY A 638 43.82 20.76 12.25
CA GLY A 638 43.44 22.17 12.32
C GLY A 638 42.25 22.48 11.40
N ILE A 639 41.37 23.36 11.87
CA ILE A 639 40.29 23.94 11.10
C ILE A 639 40.89 25.12 10.32
N SER A 640 40.91 25.02 9.00
CA SER A 640 40.99 26.16 8.08
C SER A 640 39.55 26.51 7.68
N ASP A 641 39.18 27.77 7.87
CA ASP A 641 37.99 28.36 7.24
C ASP A 641 38.20 28.38 5.72
N ASP A 642 37.40 27.64 4.94
CA ASP A 642 37.16 27.92 3.51
C ASP A 642 35.95 27.13 2.93
N GLU A 643 35.17 27.86 2.11
CA GLU A 643 34.12 27.48 1.13
C GLU A 643 32.85 26.70 1.54
N LEU A 644 31.73 27.43 1.60
CA LEU A 644 30.38 26.90 1.33
C LEU A 644 30.36 26.25 -0.06
N ALA A 645 29.99 24.96 -0.14
CA ALA A 645 29.87 24.23 -1.40
C ALA A 645 28.72 24.78 -2.28
N SER A 646 29.08 25.42 -3.40
CA SER A 646 28.16 25.84 -4.47
C SER A 646 27.57 24.62 -5.20
N PRO A 647 26.32 24.68 -5.71
CA PRO A 647 25.73 23.58 -6.48
C PRO A 647 26.54 23.28 -7.75
N SER A 648 26.90 22.02 -7.98
CA SER A 648 27.67 21.60 -9.15
C SER A 648 26.80 21.62 -10.41
N LEU A 649 26.98 22.63 -11.29
CA LEU A 649 26.25 22.82 -12.56
C LEU A 649 26.67 21.82 -13.66
N THR A 650 26.38 20.52 -13.50
CA THR A 650 26.84 19.49 -14.46
C THR A 650 26.23 19.68 -15.85
N PRO A 651 26.96 19.46 -16.96
CA PRO A 651 26.37 19.43 -18.29
C PRO A 651 25.18 18.46 -18.37
N ASN A 652 24.15 18.83 -19.12
CA ASN A 652 22.84 18.16 -19.23
C ASN A 652 21.98 18.15 -17.96
N SER A 653 22.33 18.90 -16.90
CA SER A 653 21.41 19.13 -15.79
C SER A 653 20.31 20.13 -16.15
N TYR A 654 19.13 19.94 -15.58
CA TYR A 654 18.01 20.87 -15.66
C TYR A 654 17.93 21.68 -14.37
N LEU A 655 17.72 22.98 -14.50
CA LEU A 655 17.64 23.94 -13.39
C LEU A 655 16.34 24.71 -13.51
N GLN A 656 15.67 24.91 -12.37
CA GLN A 656 14.58 25.88 -12.27
C GLN A 656 15.13 27.20 -11.70
N LEU A 657 14.86 28.30 -12.39
CA LEU A 657 15.30 29.63 -11.95
C LEU A 657 14.42 30.14 -10.81
N LEU A 658 15.03 30.60 -9.72
CA LEU A 658 14.35 31.20 -8.58
C LEU A 658 14.17 32.72 -8.74
N GLU A 659 15.01 33.35 -9.57
CA GLU A 659 14.94 34.77 -9.91
C GLU A 659 15.08 34.99 -11.42
N PRO A 660 14.61 36.12 -11.97
CA PRO A 660 14.74 36.41 -13.39
C PRO A 660 16.20 36.54 -13.85
N VAL A 661 16.51 36.02 -15.04
CA VAL A 661 17.89 36.01 -15.60
C VAL A 661 17.91 36.51 -17.03
N SER A 662 18.78 37.46 -17.32
CA SER A 662 19.07 37.87 -18.70
C SER A 662 20.12 36.96 -19.31
N LEU A 663 19.83 36.46 -20.52
CA LEU A 663 20.80 35.72 -21.34
C LEU A 663 21.44 36.65 -22.36
N VAL A 664 22.71 36.41 -22.67
CA VAL A 664 23.46 37.11 -23.73
C VAL A 664 23.81 36.19 -24.89
N THR A 665 23.98 36.75 -26.09
CA THR A 665 24.29 35.96 -27.30
C THR A 665 25.73 35.44 -27.28
N THR A 666 26.68 36.23 -26.75
CA THR A 666 28.09 35.88 -26.67
C THR A 666 28.70 36.24 -25.31
N PRO A 667 29.55 35.37 -24.72
CA PRO A 667 30.23 35.65 -23.46
C PRO A 667 31.31 36.73 -23.65
N GLN A 668 31.10 37.93 -23.09
CA GLN A 668 32.05 39.06 -23.12
C GLN A 668 32.15 39.75 -21.75
N ALA A 669 33.25 40.46 -21.50
CA ALA A 669 33.62 40.98 -20.17
C ALA A 669 32.79 42.18 -19.67
N SER A 670 32.03 42.87 -20.54
CA SER A 670 31.21 44.04 -20.19
C SER A 670 29.73 43.81 -20.49
N ASN A 671 28.87 43.91 -19.47
CA ASN A 671 27.41 43.70 -19.55
C ASN A 671 26.64 44.90 -20.14
N ASP A 672 27.32 45.90 -20.71
CA ASP A 672 26.72 47.19 -21.09
C ASP A 672 26.50 47.38 -22.61
N ASP A 673 26.74 46.35 -23.44
CA ASP A 673 26.33 46.38 -24.85
C ASP A 673 24.86 45.94 -24.98
N GLU A 674 23.95 46.89 -25.21
CA GLU A 674 22.53 46.63 -25.47
C GLU A 674 22.31 45.64 -26.64
N ASP A 675 23.23 45.61 -27.60
CA ASP A 675 23.19 44.71 -28.76
C ASP A 675 23.54 43.24 -28.44
N ASN A 676 24.04 42.92 -27.23
CA ASN A 676 24.43 41.56 -26.84
C ASN A 676 23.37 40.85 -25.96
N GLN A 677 22.28 41.52 -25.57
CA GLN A 677 21.20 40.90 -24.80
C GLN A 677 20.27 40.07 -25.69
N LEU A 678 20.15 38.77 -25.39
CA LEU A 678 19.24 37.87 -26.09
C LEU A 678 17.79 38.06 -25.58
N GLY A 679 17.63 38.19 -24.26
CA GLY A 679 16.34 38.38 -23.61
C GLY A 679 16.36 37.94 -22.14
N GLN A 680 15.24 38.10 -21.43
CA GLN A 680 15.13 37.77 -20.01
C GLN A 680 14.20 36.58 -19.76
N LEU A 681 14.64 35.65 -18.90
CA LEU A 681 13.85 34.53 -18.40
C LEU A 681 13.17 34.91 -17.08
N PRO A 682 11.88 34.59 -16.88
CA PRO A 682 11.19 34.85 -15.62
C PRO A 682 11.53 33.79 -14.55
N THR A 683 11.22 34.11 -13.29
CA THR A 683 11.22 33.13 -12.19
C THR A 683 10.35 31.91 -12.55
N GLY A 684 10.82 30.72 -12.21
CA GLY A 684 10.15 29.46 -12.47
C GLY A 684 10.41 28.87 -13.86
N ALA A 685 11.19 29.53 -14.72
CA ALA A 685 11.64 28.96 -16.00
C ALA A 685 12.58 27.77 -15.78
N ILE A 686 12.44 26.73 -16.62
CA ILE A 686 13.28 25.54 -16.61
C ILE A 686 14.30 25.65 -17.75
N VAL A 687 15.58 25.49 -17.43
CA VAL A 687 16.70 25.58 -18.37
C VAL A 687 17.61 24.35 -18.28
N GLN A 688 18.21 23.96 -19.39
CA GLN A 688 19.21 22.89 -19.46
C GLN A 688 20.62 23.47 -19.59
N VAL A 689 21.57 22.97 -18.80
CA VAL A 689 22.99 23.33 -18.91
C VAL A 689 23.63 22.59 -20.08
N LEU A 690 24.11 23.32 -21.09
CA LEU A 690 24.72 22.69 -22.29
C LEU A 690 26.24 22.55 -22.15
N THR A 691 26.94 23.67 -21.91
CA THR A 691 28.41 23.69 -21.84
C THR A 691 28.90 24.84 -20.97
N ARG A 692 30.15 24.76 -20.53
CA ARG A 692 30.84 25.82 -19.79
C ARG A 692 32.01 26.34 -20.63
N GLN A 693 32.24 27.64 -20.60
CA GLN A 693 33.35 28.27 -21.29
C GLN A 693 34.11 29.19 -20.34
N ASP A 694 35.42 28.97 -20.28
CA ASP A 694 36.37 29.85 -19.61
C ASP A 694 37.08 30.69 -20.69
N PRO A 695 36.72 31.97 -20.87
CA PRO A 695 37.45 32.83 -21.80
C PRO A 695 38.89 32.98 -21.33
N ALA A 696 39.86 32.69 -22.20
CA ALA A 696 41.27 32.70 -21.86
C ALA A 696 41.71 34.10 -21.37
N GLY A 697 41.85 34.26 -20.05
CA GLY A 697 42.48 35.44 -19.43
C GLY A 697 41.75 36.13 -18.30
N GLU A 698 40.49 35.78 -17.95
CA GLU A 698 39.74 36.49 -16.90
C GLU A 698 38.93 35.57 -15.96
N GLN A 699 38.66 36.06 -14.74
CA GLN A 699 38.10 35.34 -13.59
C GLN A 699 36.60 35.01 -13.67
N SER A 700 35.95 35.19 -14.82
CA SER A 700 34.49 35.08 -14.95
C SER A 700 34.10 33.89 -15.83
N ARG A 701 33.63 32.80 -15.21
CA ARG A 701 33.15 31.59 -15.90
C ARG A 701 31.75 31.79 -16.47
N TRP A 702 31.52 31.30 -17.69
CA TRP A 702 30.24 31.41 -18.39
C TRP A 702 29.60 30.04 -18.63
N VAL A 703 28.28 29.98 -18.53
CA VAL A 703 27.47 28.77 -18.74
C VAL A 703 26.48 29.01 -19.87
N LYS A 704 26.45 28.10 -20.85
CA LYS A 704 25.45 28.10 -21.91
C LYS A 704 24.22 27.34 -21.46
N LEU A 705 23.06 27.97 -21.58
CA LEU A 705 21.77 27.43 -21.19
C LEU A 705 20.85 27.29 -22.41
N LYS A 706 20.00 26.26 -22.39
CA LYS A 706 18.86 26.11 -23.32
C LYS A 706 17.56 26.27 -22.55
N VAL A 707 16.63 27.07 -23.05
CA VAL A 707 15.31 27.26 -22.44
C VAL A 707 14.44 26.04 -22.73
N CYS A 708 13.94 25.37 -21.69
CA CYS A 708 13.11 24.15 -21.82
C CYS A 708 11.64 24.42 -21.59
N ALA A 709 11.30 25.28 -20.63
CA ALA A 709 9.93 25.71 -20.36
C ALA A 709 9.91 27.09 -19.71
N ILE A 710 8.92 27.90 -20.07
CA ILE A 710 8.66 29.20 -19.45
C ILE A 710 7.28 29.08 -18.81
N SER A 711 7.21 29.13 -17.48
CA SER A 711 5.93 29.06 -16.77
C SER A 711 5.07 30.28 -17.12
N PRO A 712 3.82 30.11 -17.58
CA PRO A 712 2.94 31.24 -17.85
C PRO A 712 2.49 31.89 -16.53
N ILE A 713 2.90 33.14 -16.31
CA ILE A 713 2.37 33.99 -15.23
C ILE A 713 0.92 34.32 -15.58
N SER A 714 -0.06 33.77 -14.86
CA SER A 714 -1.44 34.26 -14.88
C SER A 714 -1.53 35.44 -13.92
N GLN A 715 -1.68 36.66 -14.43
CA GLN A 715 -2.04 37.82 -13.61
C GLN A 715 -3.52 37.77 -13.21
N PRO A 716 -3.91 38.29 -12.03
CA PRO A 716 -5.28 38.31 -11.56
C PRO A 716 -6.04 39.49 -12.18
N GLY A 717 -7.01 39.22 -13.05
CA GLY A 717 -7.98 40.22 -13.47
C GLY A 717 -8.48 40.07 -14.91
N ASP A 718 -9.40 39.15 -15.14
CA ASP A 718 -10.63 39.45 -15.89
C ASP A 718 -11.66 38.36 -15.58
N ARG A 719 -12.68 38.70 -14.79
CA ARG A 719 -13.85 37.84 -14.57
C ARG A 719 -14.94 38.33 -15.50
N ASP A 720 -15.08 37.68 -16.65
CA ASP A 720 -16.38 37.63 -17.31
C ASP A 720 -17.31 36.78 -16.44
N ILE A 721 -18.36 37.43 -15.93
CA ILE A 721 -19.41 36.82 -15.11
C ILE A 721 -20.37 36.06 -16.05
N PRO A 722 -20.52 34.73 -15.95
CA PRO A 722 -21.69 34.05 -16.50
C PRO A 722 -22.84 34.23 -15.50
N LYS A 723 -23.94 34.82 -15.98
CA LYS A 723 -25.21 34.92 -15.24
C LYS A 723 -25.73 33.52 -14.92
N GLU A 724 -26.16 33.33 -13.66
CA GLU A 724 -26.85 32.16 -13.15
C GLU A 724 -28.10 31.79 -13.97
N PRO A 725 -28.40 30.50 -14.19
CA PRO A 725 -29.75 30.00 -14.37
C PRO A 725 -30.34 29.63 -13.00
N GLY A 726 -31.40 30.36 -12.63
CA GLY A 726 -32.13 30.20 -11.38
C GLY A 726 -32.87 28.87 -11.22
N GLU A 727 -33.08 28.55 -9.95
CA GLU A 727 -33.87 27.46 -9.40
C GLU A 727 -35.29 27.40 -9.97
N ASN A 728 -35.72 26.23 -10.45
CA ASN A 728 -37.13 25.90 -10.62
C ASN A 728 -37.58 25.00 -9.46
N ALA A 729 -38.35 25.61 -8.55
CA ALA A 729 -39.17 24.92 -7.57
C ALA A 729 -40.57 24.64 -8.15
N LEU A 730 -41.08 23.48 -7.73
CA LEU A 730 -42.39 22.85 -7.91
C LEU A 730 -43.61 23.73 -8.24
N GLU A 731 -44.41 23.17 -9.16
CA GLU A 731 -45.78 23.51 -9.52
C GLU A 731 -46.76 23.57 -8.32
N THR A 732 -47.64 24.57 -8.31
CA THR A 732 -49.06 24.41 -7.93
C THR A 732 -49.96 25.33 -8.75
N SER A 733 -50.96 24.73 -9.42
CA SER A 733 -52.29 25.23 -9.83
C SER A 733 -52.47 26.67 -10.39
N GLY A 734 -53.01 26.77 -11.62
CA GLY A 734 -53.50 28.00 -12.28
C GLY A 734 -54.81 28.59 -11.70
N PRO A 735 -55.62 29.39 -12.44
CA PRO A 735 -55.60 29.67 -13.89
C PRO A 735 -55.80 31.16 -14.30
N GLU A 736 -55.96 31.39 -15.62
CA GLU A 736 -56.57 32.56 -16.32
C GLU A 736 -55.71 33.84 -16.44
N THR A 737 -55.57 34.58 -17.56
CA THR A 737 -56.32 34.73 -18.82
C THR A 737 -55.48 35.53 -19.86
N SER A 738 -55.86 35.40 -21.15
CA SER A 738 -55.68 36.34 -22.30
C SER A 738 -54.30 36.59 -22.94
N GLY A 739 -54.19 36.25 -24.24
CA GLY A 739 -53.11 36.67 -25.18
C GLY A 739 -53.33 38.08 -25.77
N PRO A 740 -52.97 38.39 -27.03
CA PRO A 740 -52.14 37.65 -28.01
C PRO A 740 -51.11 38.55 -28.78
N GLU A 741 -50.49 37.98 -29.84
CA GLU A 741 -49.89 38.66 -31.04
C GLU A 741 -48.55 39.44 -30.85
N THR A 742 -47.54 39.53 -31.75
CA THR A 742 -47.33 39.17 -33.17
C THR A 742 -45.85 39.42 -33.58
N SER A 743 -45.35 38.62 -34.54
CA SER A 743 -44.50 38.93 -35.73
C SER A 743 -43.15 39.69 -35.70
N GLY A 744 -42.23 39.23 -36.57
CA GLY A 744 -41.32 40.04 -37.43
C GLY A 744 -39.84 40.09 -37.02
N SER A 745 -38.92 39.38 -37.70
CA SER A 745 -38.01 39.85 -38.79
C SER A 745 -37.13 41.06 -38.41
N GLU A 746 -35.82 41.17 -38.63
CA GLU A 746 -35.04 40.94 -39.86
C GLU A 746 -33.54 41.27 -39.59
N ASN A 747 -32.65 40.82 -40.48
CA ASN A 747 -31.19 41.02 -40.55
C ASN A 747 -30.69 42.49 -40.54
N ARG A 748 -29.42 42.71 -40.12
CA ARG A 748 -28.33 43.28 -40.97
C ARG A 748 -26.96 43.45 -40.27
N ASP A 749 -25.92 43.13 -41.03
CA ASP A 749 -24.47 43.41 -40.85
C ASP A 749 -24.12 44.91 -40.73
N VAL A 750 -22.97 45.25 -40.10
CA VAL A 750 -21.94 46.23 -40.60
C VAL A 750 -20.58 46.06 -39.84
N LYS A 751 -19.49 46.23 -40.60
CA LYS A 751 -18.04 46.20 -40.32
C LYS A 751 -17.43 47.43 -39.61
N LEU A 752 -16.42 47.14 -38.76
CA LEU A 752 -15.06 47.74 -38.54
C LEU A 752 -14.77 49.26 -38.43
N GLY A 753 -14.21 49.64 -37.25
CA GLY A 753 -12.95 50.39 -37.02
C GLY A 753 -13.00 51.92 -36.83
N PRO A 754 -11.92 52.58 -36.34
CA PRO A 754 -11.00 52.26 -35.24
C PRO A 754 -10.88 53.43 -34.21
N ARG A 755 -10.25 53.23 -33.03
CA ARG A 755 -9.77 54.34 -32.19
C ARG A 755 -8.44 53.97 -31.49
N LEU A 756 -7.49 54.89 -31.62
CA LEU A 756 -6.11 54.86 -31.15
C LEU A 756 -5.95 55.60 -29.82
N ASP A 757 -4.77 55.39 -29.22
CA ASP A 757 -4.07 56.12 -28.15
C ASP A 757 -4.35 55.69 -26.71
N THR A 758 -3.37 55.53 -25.81
CA THR A 758 -1.89 55.58 -25.85
C THR A 758 -1.43 55.06 -24.48
N THR A 759 -0.47 54.14 -24.42
CA THR A 759 0.37 53.96 -23.21
C THR A 759 1.79 53.67 -23.63
N VAL A 760 2.67 54.53 -23.14
CA VAL A 760 4.11 54.60 -23.35
C VAL A 760 4.79 53.29 -22.93
N THR A 761 5.42 52.62 -23.90
CA THR A 761 6.31 51.47 -23.68
C THR A 761 7.72 51.97 -23.35
N SER A 762 8.30 51.47 -22.26
CA SER A 762 9.75 51.39 -22.08
C SER A 762 10.34 50.45 -23.14
N PRO A 763 11.54 50.72 -23.70
CA PRO A 763 12.07 49.95 -24.81
C PRO A 763 12.67 48.61 -24.34
N GLY A 764 12.35 47.54 -25.08
CA GLY A 764 13.22 46.40 -25.34
C GLY A 764 13.56 45.46 -24.18
N VAL A 765 12.67 44.53 -23.84
CA VAL A 765 13.09 43.21 -23.32
C VAL A 765 12.41 42.15 -24.18
N THR A 766 13.16 41.52 -25.06
CA THR A 766 12.71 40.36 -25.83
C THR A 766 12.38 39.21 -24.88
N SER A 767 11.13 38.74 -24.90
CA SER A 767 10.73 37.54 -24.16
C SER A 767 11.27 36.31 -24.90
N LEU A 768 12.18 35.58 -24.26
CA LEU A 768 12.73 34.34 -24.81
C LEU A 768 11.63 33.29 -24.95
N THR A 769 11.82 32.30 -25.83
CA THR A 769 10.90 31.18 -26.04
C THR A 769 11.59 29.84 -25.83
N SER A 770 10.79 28.77 -25.63
CA SER A 770 11.33 27.42 -25.45
C SER A 770 12.16 26.99 -26.67
N GLY A 771 13.37 26.50 -26.42
CA GLY A 771 14.33 26.06 -27.43
C GLY A 771 15.48 27.03 -27.69
N GLU A 772 15.37 28.29 -27.26
CA GLU A 772 16.44 29.29 -27.42
C GLU A 772 17.63 29.01 -26.49
N GLU A 773 18.83 29.37 -26.96
CA GLU A 773 20.08 29.14 -26.23
C GLU A 773 20.82 30.47 -26.00
N GLY A 774 21.35 30.66 -24.79
CA GLY A 774 22.09 31.87 -24.45
C GLY A 774 23.05 31.65 -23.28
N TRP A 775 23.87 32.66 -23.01
CA TRP A 775 24.93 32.58 -21.99
C TRP A 775 24.58 33.39 -20.74
N VAL A 776 25.03 32.89 -19.59
CA VAL A 776 24.95 33.58 -18.30
C VAL A 776 26.23 33.36 -17.50
N LEU A 777 26.59 34.32 -16.66
CA LEU A 777 27.70 34.17 -15.70
C LEU A 777 27.37 33.08 -14.67
N GLU A 778 28.31 32.15 -14.47
CA GLU A 778 28.16 31.03 -13.53
C GLU A 778 27.88 31.52 -12.10
N ALA A 779 28.52 32.62 -11.69
CA ALA A 779 28.31 33.23 -10.37
C ALA A 779 26.89 33.79 -10.18
N LYS A 780 26.25 34.32 -11.24
CA LYS A 780 24.85 34.75 -11.16
C LYS A 780 23.92 33.55 -11.12
N LEU A 781 24.18 32.55 -11.96
CA LEU A 781 23.35 31.35 -12.05
C LEU A 781 23.36 30.53 -10.75
N THR A 782 24.51 30.37 -10.10
CA THR A 782 24.65 29.62 -8.84
C THR A 782 23.93 30.28 -7.65
N GLN A 783 23.70 31.59 -7.67
CA GLN A 783 22.99 32.31 -6.60
C GLN A 783 21.47 32.15 -6.67
N ILE A 784 20.93 31.84 -7.84
CA ILE A 784 19.50 31.93 -8.14
C ILE A 784 18.91 30.58 -8.60
N VAL A 785 19.62 29.48 -8.31
CA VAL A 785 19.15 28.10 -8.50
C VAL A 785 19.26 27.35 -7.19
N SER A 786 18.25 26.53 -6.86
CA SER A 786 18.27 25.73 -5.63
C SER A 786 19.24 24.55 -5.77
N SER A 787 19.91 24.16 -4.68
CA SER A 787 20.76 22.96 -4.62
C SER A 787 19.96 21.64 -4.60
N ALA A 788 18.65 21.67 -4.87
CA ALA A 788 17.78 20.51 -4.88
C ALA A 788 17.25 20.20 -6.29
N GLN A 789 17.48 18.94 -6.69
CA GLN A 789 16.82 18.17 -7.76
C GLN A 789 17.18 18.52 -9.21
N GLN A 790 17.95 17.61 -9.83
CA GLN A 790 17.86 17.36 -11.27
C GLN A 790 16.38 17.09 -11.62
N LEU A 791 15.72 18.04 -12.27
CA LEU A 791 14.39 17.85 -12.81
C LEU A 791 14.49 16.93 -14.04
N ASN A 792 13.74 15.82 -14.06
CA ASN A 792 13.52 15.07 -15.30
C ASN A 792 12.56 15.88 -16.17
N CYS A 793 12.97 16.23 -17.38
CA CYS A 793 12.14 16.98 -18.32
C CYS A 793 10.98 16.10 -18.82
N PRO A 794 9.75 16.64 -18.96
CA PRO A 794 8.66 15.93 -19.62
C PRO A 794 8.96 15.82 -21.12
N SER A 795 8.81 14.62 -21.68
CA SER A 795 8.86 14.37 -23.13
C SER A 795 7.75 15.16 -23.83
N GLN A 796 8.12 15.87 -24.91
CA GLN A 796 7.18 16.48 -25.86
C GLN A 796 6.26 15.45 -26.50
#